data_AF-A0A956LY72-F1
#
_entry.id   AF-A0A956LY72-F1
#
_cell.length_a   1.000
_cell.length_b   1.000
_cell.length_c   1.000
_cell.angle_alpha   90.00
_cell.angle_beta   90.00
_cell.angle_gamma   90.00
#
_symmetry.space_group_name_H-M   'P 1'
#
loop_
_entity.id
_entity.type
_entity.pdbx_description
1 polymer ?
#
loop_
_entity_poly.entity_id
_entity_poly.type
_entity_poly.pdbx_seq_one_letter_code
_entity_poly.pdbx_strand_id
1 'polypeptide(L)'
;VSDAAVWNDRLILAGAFFWGETRDSISVVATWDGESWGSLGSRIPGETFRIARALLVEDDGLIVAGWFPPIRGTASPGIARFDGVRWVDVGSGVGAPAFSGPEDLVRFEGDLFVGGEFSITPGDTLSQIARWDGERWSTFADAGGGGFRCLHVDRDRLFAGGSFDSIGGVPASNIAVWNGGWSAVGGGVGSDWTVKQVRHIGSWESRIVVAGTFEHAGSSERSGGVPVVPTRNIALWDGEGWAALGDGLGERFGSIAVTQVWKGDLYAGGSFDKTGDRMIGAAARWGDSAWEPMGPGGGALPEPPQSLVESPAGLIATYFSFADRRSHFLVRAEEGWAAFAEPLEGDVFDLAWYRGRLIAGGSFTTSSGAVSNLAAWNGSSWESLGLGDPGSVICLRVHGDDLYVAGRFREAGGVANTTGIARWNGAWESLGDGVNGSVNDLHVWGNRLLVAGSFRYAGDVRADGLATWDGGSWDRPWALEGLAEPLMLDAVPWNRGVVSLERRSDGNASVRILRYWNGSEWSTVPTPAGIYRIEKIESSDGYLVAAGPPNDFSPLEHGVMFWDGSCWRSAGSGARDGHGLLRSPTVYDIEPTGDGLLFAAAFTEAGGRPAVNVARWRHGGDRGGSVPQLTAFVAPNPSRSTPWVHFTLGKAGPVSLDVFDVNGRRVLSRAWPWSPSGEQSVPLTPGAYSWPSGVYWVRLSSGGGAPATVRWVRVR
;
A
#
# COMPACT_ATOMS: atom_id res chain seq x y z
N VAL A 1 6.86 -8.57 11.94
CA VAL A 1 7.44 -8.19 13.24
C VAL A 1 6.36 -8.42 14.28
N SER A 2 6.66 -9.16 15.33
CA SER A 2 5.73 -9.48 16.41
C SER A 2 6.01 -8.64 17.65
N ASP A 3 7.28 -8.33 17.90
CA ASP A 3 7.73 -7.56 19.05
C ASP A 3 9.06 -6.84 18.75
N ALA A 4 9.41 -5.83 19.53
CA ALA A 4 10.60 -5.00 19.35
C ALA A 4 11.15 -4.45 20.68
N ALA A 5 12.47 -4.36 20.78
CA ALA A 5 13.12 -3.69 21.91
C ALA A 5 14.40 -2.98 21.48
N VAL A 6 14.97 -2.20 22.40
CA VAL A 6 16.31 -1.61 22.24
C VAL A 6 17.28 -2.32 23.17
N TRP A 7 18.41 -2.76 22.64
CA TRP A 7 19.49 -3.38 23.42
C TRP A 7 20.84 -2.99 22.83
N ASN A 8 21.75 -2.49 23.66
CA ASN A 8 23.09 -2.02 23.24
C ASN A 8 23.05 -1.05 22.04
N ASP A 9 22.24 0.01 22.14
CA ASP A 9 22.03 1.04 21.10
C ASP A 9 21.56 0.51 19.73
N ARG A 10 20.98 -0.69 19.71
CA ARG A 10 20.40 -1.30 18.50
C ARG A 10 18.92 -1.55 18.68
N LEU A 11 18.17 -1.37 17.59
CA LEU A 11 16.80 -1.85 17.51
C LEU A 11 16.83 -3.36 17.23
N ILE A 12 16.16 -4.12 18.09
CA ILE A 12 16.01 -5.56 17.99
C ILE A 12 14.56 -5.85 17.64
N LEU A 13 14.33 -6.63 16.59
CA LEU A 13 13.00 -7.04 16.16
C LEU A 13 12.85 -8.56 16.27
N ALA A 14 11.77 -9.00 16.89
CA ALA A 14 11.34 -10.40 16.89
C ALA A 14 10.26 -10.61 15.81
N GLY A 15 10.30 -11.75 15.11
CA GLY A 15 9.30 -12.07 14.10
C GLY A 15 9.72 -13.20 13.16
N ALA A 16 9.27 -13.10 11.91
CA ALA A 16 9.71 -13.94 10.81
C ALA A 16 10.33 -13.06 9.72
N PHE A 17 11.58 -13.35 9.36
CA PHE A 17 12.36 -12.54 8.43
C PHE A 17 12.93 -13.39 7.28
N PHE A 18 12.80 -12.89 6.05
CA PHE A 18 13.18 -13.58 4.81
C PHE A 18 14.04 -12.67 3.92
N TRP A 19 14.98 -13.23 3.14
CA TRP A 19 15.62 -12.47 2.05
C TRP A 19 14.65 -12.36 0.87
N GLY A 20 14.59 -11.16 0.27
CA GLY A 20 13.59 -10.77 -0.73
C GLY A 20 13.53 -11.60 -2.02
N GLU A 21 14.45 -12.54 -2.26
CA GLU A 21 14.47 -13.31 -3.52
C GLU A 21 14.44 -14.84 -3.35
N THR A 22 14.86 -15.42 -2.21
CA THR A 22 15.03 -16.88 -2.10
C THR A 22 14.05 -17.60 -1.17
N ARG A 23 13.13 -16.88 -0.50
CA ARG A 23 12.28 -17.43 0.60
C ARG A 23 13.06 -18.14 1.71
N ASP A 24 14.38 -18.02 1.74
CA ASP A 24 15.20 -18.56 2.81
C ASP A 24 15.00 -17.72 4.08
N SER A 25 14.56 -18.40 5.15
CA SER A 25 14.45 -17.81 6.49
C SER A 25 15.84 -17.41 7.00
N ILE A 26 16.01 -16.14 7.38
CA ILE A 26 17.31 -15.61 7.85
C ILE A 26 17.50 -15.87 9.33
N SER A 27 16.47 -15.55 10.11
CA SER A 27 16.45 -15.52 11.57
C SER A 27 15.02 -15.22 12.04
N VAL A 28 14.73 -15.49 13.31
CA VAL A 28 13.53 -14.98 14.00
C VAL A 28 13.80 -13.67 14.77
N VAL A 29 15.07 -13.22 14.75
CA VAL A 29 15.53 -11.96 15.35
C VAL A 29 16.36 -11.17 14.33
N ALA A 30 16.00 -9.92 14.09
CA ALA A 30 16.74 -8.97 13.25
C ALA A 30 17.26 -7.81 14.10
N THR A 31 18.40 -7.23 13.71
CA THR A 31 18.99 -6.09 14.41
C THR A 31 19.24 -4.93 13.45
N TRP A 32 19.01 -3.71 13.91
CA TRP A 32 19.31 -2.48 13.18
C TRP A 32 20.22 -1.59 14.01
N ASP A 33 21.31 -1.14 13.40
CA ASP A 33 22.35 -0.31 14.02
C ASP A 33 22.24 1.18 13.70
N GLY A 34 21.23 1.59 12.92
CA GLY A 34 21.09 2.96 12.42
C GLY A 34 21.37 3.10 10.93
N GLU A 35 22.10 2.16 10.33
CA GLU A 35 22.51 2.21 8.92
C GLU A 35 22.18 0.93 8.14
N SER A 36 22.22 -0.23 8.78
CA SER A 36 22.04 -1.52 8.12
C SER A 36 21.33 -2.58 8.97
N TRP A 37 20.63 -3.51 8.30
CA TRP A 37 20.01 -4.67 8.94
C TRP A 37 21.01 -5.83 9.06
N GLY A 38 21.03 -6.46 10.24
CA GLY A 38 21.85 -7.62 10.56
C GLY A 38 21.09 -8.68 11.35
N SER A 39 21.82 -9.71 11.78
CA SER A 39 21.31 -10.78 12.65
C SER A 39 22.07 -10.83 13.97
N LEU A 40 21.39 -11.16 15.07
CA LEU A 40 22.02 -11.34 16.37
C LEU A 40 22.56 -12.77 16.55
N GLY A 41 23.88 -12.89 16.75
CA GLY A 41 24.55 -14.18 16.99
C GLY A 41 24.59 -15.13 15.78
N SER A 42 24.96 -16.39 16.04
CA SER A 42 24.81 -17.46 15.05
C SER A 42 23.33 -17.84 14.88
N ARG A 43 22.91 -18.18 13.65
CA ARG A 43 21.49 -18.45 13.32
C ARG A 43 20.90 -19.52 14.25
N ILE A 44 19.68 -19.30 14.74
CA ILE A 44 18.84 -20.38 15.31
C ILE A 44 18.53 -21.35 14.15
N PRO A 45 19.06 -22.59 14.15
CA PRO A 45 18.95 -23.47 12.99
C PRO A 45 17.56 -24.11 12.85
N GLY A 46 17.04 -24.19 11.62
CA GLY A 46 15.85 -25.00 11.29
C GLY A 46 15.16 -24.56 10.00
N GLU A 47 14.84 -25.52 9.13
CA GLU A 47 14.23 -25.28 7.82
C GLU A 47 12.69 -25.28 7.94
N THR A 48 12.06 -24.14 7.58
CA THR A 48 10.60 -23.92 7.33
C THR A 48 9.69 -23.49 8.51
N PHE A 49 8.95 -22.38 8.30
CA PHE A 49 7.90 -21.70 9.12
C PHE A 49 8.19 -21.49 10.61
N ARG A 50 8.69 -20.29 10.96
CA ARG A 50 9.19 -19.90 12.30
C ARG A 50 8.81 -18.46 12.62
N ILE A 51 8.28 -18.18 13.81
CA ILE A 51 7.89 -16.83 14.24
C ILE A 51 8.29 -16.66 15.71
N ALA A 52 9.21 -15.73 16.01
CA ALA A 52 9.31 -15.21 17.38
C ALA A 52 8.13 -14.28 17.67
N ARG A 53 7.49 -14.47 18.82
CA ARG A 53 6.28 -13.74 19.24
C ARG A 53 6.58 -12.64 20.24
N ALA A 54 7.48 -12.90 21.18
CA ALA A 54 7.82 -11.97 22.25
C ALA A 54 9.34 -11.94 22.53
N LEU A 55 9.79 -10.81 23.06
CA LEU A 55 11.18 -10.53 23.37
C LEU A 55 11.31 -9.86 24.75
N LEU A 56 12.19 -10.40 25.59
CA LEU A 56 12.55 -9.82 26.88
C LEU A 56 14.03 -9.46 26.88
N VAL A 57 14.34 -8.20 27.17
CA VAL A 57 15.72 -7.73 27.34
C VAL A 57 16.14 -7.88 28.79
N GLU A 58 17.32 -8.46 29.02
CA GLU A 58 17.97 -8.58 30.32
C GLU A 58 19.35 -7.87 30.28
N ASP A 59 19.91 -7.57 31.46
CA ASP A 59 21.22 -6.87 31.55
C ASP A 59 22.35 -7.65 30.87
N ASP A 60 22.28 -8.98 30.88
CA ASP A 60 23.30 -9.90 30.36
C ASP A 60 22.89 -10.59 29.05
N GLY A 61 21.77 -10.21 28.44
CA GLY A 61 21.30 -10.84 27.21
C GLY A 61 19.86 -10.52 26.83
N LEU A 62 19.24 -11.43 26.09
CA LEU A 62 17.83 -11.35 25.75
C LEU A 62 17.20 -12.72 25.60
N ILE A 63 15.92 -12.83 25.89
CA ILE A 63 15.11 -14.03 25.77
C ILE A 63 14.07 -13.80 24.69
N VAL A 64 13.89 -14.80 23.82
CA VAL A 64 12.81 -14.81 22.83
C VAL A 64 11.93 -16.01 23.06
N ALA A 65 10.63 -15.81 22.89
CA ALA A 65 9.65 -16.88 22.90
C ALA A 65 8.81 -16.85 21.61
N GLY A 66 8.35 -18.01 21.18
CA GLY A 66 7.51 -18.12 19.99
C GLY A 66 7.48 -19.53 19.42
N TRP A 67 7.16 -19.59 18.13
CA TRP A 67 7.07 -20.84 17.39
C TRP A 67 8.35 -21.07 16.58
N PHE A 68 9.33 -21.75 17.20
CA PHE A 68 10.57 -22.16 16.54
C PHE A 68 11.13 -23.48 17.11
N PRO A 69 12.00 -24.21 16.38
CA PRO A 69 12.40 -25.55 16.77
C PRO A 69 13.47 -25.47 17.87
N PRO A 70 13.80 -26.60 18.53
CA PRO A 70 14.81 -26.62 19.58
C PRO A 70 16.20 -26.17 19.09
N ILE A 71 16.96 -25.55 19.98
CA ILE A 71 18.37 -25.21 19.73
C ILE A 71 19.20 -26.49 19.78
N ARG A 72 20.14 -26.69 18.83
CA ARG A 72 20.95 -27.91 18.62
C ARG A 72 21.21 -28.73 19.90
N GLY A 73 20.62 -29.92 19.98
CA GLY A 73 20.85 -30.89 21.07
C GLY A 73 19.88 -30.81 22.26
N THR A 74 18.88 -29.93 22.20
CA THR A 74 17.86 -29.78 23.26
C THR A 74 16.48 -30.25 22.81
N ALA A 75 15.62 -30.58 23.77
CA ALA A 75 14.30 -31.19 23.54
C ALA A 75 13.14 -30.17 23.51
N SER A 76 13.38 -28.88 23.79
CA SER A 76 12.33 -27.87 23.96
C SER A 76 12.23 -26.92 22.75
N PRO A 77 11.09 -26.88 22.03
CA PRO A 77 10.81 -25.81 21.06
C PRO A 77 10.33 -24.52 21.75
N GLY A 78 10.69 -23.37 21.19
CA GLY A 78 9.93 -22.12 21.37
C GLY A 78 10.37 -21.13 22.45
N ILE A 79 11.45 -21.40 23.20
CA ILE A 79 12.10 -20.41 24.09
C ILE A 79 13.61 -20.47 23.90
N ALA A 80 14.27 -19.32 23.83
CA ALA A 80 15.72 -19.23 23.62
C ALA A 80 16.30 -17.98 24.30
N ARG A 81 17.46 -18.12 24.94
CA ARG A 81 18.22 -17.00 25.53
C ARG A 81 19.51 -16.76 24.76
N PHE A 82 19.85 -15.50 24.50
CA PHE A 82 21.11 -15.10 23.93
C PHE A 82 22.09 -14.73 25.05
N ASP A 83 23.22 -15.43 25.15
CA ASP A 83 24.23 -15.25 26.21
C ASP A 83 25.33 -14.21 25.87
N GLY A 84 25.08 -13.39 24.84
CA GLY A 84 26.07 -12.45 24.30
C GLY A 84 26.94 -13.03 23.17
N VAL A 85 26.98 -14.37 23.03
CA VAL A 85 27.75 -15.05 21.97
C VAL A 85 26.86 -15.93 21.11
N ARG A 86 25.96 -16.70 21.71
CA ARG A 86 25.10 -17.69 21.04
C ARG A 86 23.74 -17.81 21.73
N TRP A 87 22.83 -18.48 21.02
CA TRP A 87 21.53 -18.88 21.57
C TRP A 87 21.67 -20.17 22.38
N VAL A 88 21.11 -20.18 23.58
CA VAL A 88 21.04 -21.30 24.53
C VAL A 88 19.59 -21.53 24.97
N ASP A 89 19.31 -22.75 25.42
CA ASP A 89 17.99 -23.16 25.90
C ASP A 89 17.71 -22.61 27.32
N VAL A 90 16.43 -22.40 27.63
CA VAL A 90 15.95 -21.94 28.96
C VAL A 90 15.23 -23.10 29.65
N GLY A 91 15.96 -24.20 29.84
CA GLY A 91 15.47 -25.41 30.50
C GLY A 91 14.59 -26.32 29.62
N SER A 92 14.64 -27.62 29.89
CA SER A 92 13.74 -28.59 29.24
C SER A 92 12.34 -28.51 29.85
N GLY A 93 11.27 -28.47 29.04
CA GLY A 93 9.90 -28.61 29.58
C GLY A 93 8.83 -27.68 29.02
N VAL A 94 9.02 -27.03 27.88
CA VAL A 94 7.93 -26.35 27.16
C VAL A 94 7.80 -27.01 25.79
N GLY A 95 6.67 -27.68 25.55
CA GLY A 95 6.39 -28.42 24.32
C GLY A 95 5.08 -27.95 23.70
N ALA A 96 5.13 -27.46 22.47
CA ALA A 96 3.95 -26.96 21.78
C ALA A 96 3.52 -27.87 20.62
N PRO A 97 2.20 -27.96 20.31
CA PRO A 97 1.71 -28.56 19.08
C PRO A 97 2.32 -27.89 17.83
N ALA A 98 2.18 -28.55 16.68
CA ALA A 98 2.51 -27.90 15.42
C ALA A 98 1.66 -26.62 15.27
N PHE A 99 2.31 -25.48 14.97
CA PHE A 99 1.69 -24.17 14.72
C PHE A 99 1.19 -23.38 15.95
N SER A 100 1.53 -23.77 17.18
CA SER A 100 1.26 -23.02 18.41
C SER A 100 2.51 -22.94 19.30
N GLY A 101 2.45 -22.15 20.37
CA GLY A 101 3.55 -22.04 21.33
C GLY A 101 3.39 -20.89 22.31
N PRO A 102 4.48 -20.56 23.02
CA PRO A 102 4.61 -19.33 23.80
C PRO A 102 4.22 -18.09 22.98
N GLU A 103 3.38 -17.22 23.56
CA GLU A 103 2.94 -15.97 22.95
C GLU A 103 3.58 -14.75 23.61
N ASP A 104 3.84 -14.81 24.92
CA ASP A 104 4.44 -13.71 25.67
C ASP A 104 5.30 -14.18 26.86
N LEU A 105 6.23 -13.34 27.33
CA LEU A 105 7.08 -13.62 28.49
C LEU A 105 7.38 -12.38 29.34
N VAL A 106 7.46 -12.55 30.66
CA VAL A 106 7.80 -11.47 31.61
C VAL A 106 8.61 -11.99 32.80
N ARG A 107 9.33 -11.10 33.48
CA ARG A 107 9.89 -11.35 34.82
C ARG A 107 8.92 -10.88 35.89
N PHE A 108 8.56 -11.76 36.82
CA PHE A 108 7.73 -11.42 37.97
C PHE A 108 8.31 -12.08 39.22
N GLU A 109 8.50 -11.31 40.29
CA GLU A 109 9.10 -11.78 41.56
C GLU A 109 10.44 -12.52 41.41
N GLY A 110 11.23 -12.19 40.37
CA GLY A 110 12.52 -12.80 40.06
C GLY A 110 12.45 -14.01 39.13
N ASP A 111 11.29 -14.62 38.96
CA ASP A 111 11.08 -15.77 38.10
C ASP A 111 10.67 -15.37 36.68
N LEU A 112 10.88 -16.26 35.72
CA LEU A 112 10.43 -16.08 34.35
C LEU A 112 9.06 -16.71 34.16
N PHE A 113 8.10 -15.95 33.64
CA PHE A 113 6.77 -16.41 33.30
C PHE A 113 6.57 -16.38 31.81
N VAL A 114 5.90 -17.41 31.29
CA VAL A 114 5.56 -17.53 29.88
C VAL A 114 4.09 -17.92 29.78
N GLY A 115 3.36 -17.24 28.91
CA GLY A 115 1.96 -17.57 28.62
C GLY A 115 1.79 -17.88 27.14
N GLY A 116 0.85 -18.78 26.82
CA GLY A 116 0.59 -19.16 25.45
C GLY A 116 -0.15 -20.48 25.33
N GLU A 117 -0.04 -21.08 24.15
CA GLU A 117 -0.61 -22.38 23.85
C GLU A 117 0.51 -23.44 23.76
N PHE A 118 0.86 -24.06 24.88
CA PHE A 118 1.89 -25.09 25.02
C PHE A 118 1.62 -26.00 26.24
N SER A 119 2.32 -27.13 26.28
CA SER A 119 2.28 -28.12 27.36
C SER A 119 3.62 -28.15 28.09
N ILE A 120 3.64 -28.20 29.43
CA ILE A 120 4.89 -28.43 30.18
C ILE A 120 5.15 -29.90 30.53
N THR A 121 4.08 -30.69 30.69
CA THR A 121 4.13 -32.15 30.76
C THR A 121 3.43 -32.73 29.54
N PRO A 122 3.92 -33.80 28.92
CA PRO A 122 3.20 -34.44 27.81
C PRO A 122 1.78 -34.86 28.21
N GLY A 123 0.76 -34.24 27.60
CA GLY A 123 -0.66 -34.56 27.84
C GLY A 123 -1.43 -33.58 28.74
N ASP A 124 -0.80 -32.52 29.23
CA ASP A 124 -1.45 -31.44 30.01
C ASP A 124 -2.26 -30.47 29.12
N THR A 125 -3.01 -29.56 29.77
CA THR A 125 -3.75 -28.48 29.12
C THR A 125 -2.81 -27.58 28.31
N LEU A 126 -3.24 -27.22 27.08
CA LEU A 126 -2.42 -26.41 26.16
C LEU A 126 -2.45 -24.91 26.47
N SER A 127 -3.50 -24.34 27.08
CA SER A 127 -3.57 -22.90 27.38
C SER A 127 -3.21 -22.62 28.84
N GLN A 128 -1.95 -22.27 29.09
CA GLN A 128 -1.44 -22.08 30.45
C GLN A 128 -0.42 -20.95 30.57
N ILE A 129 -0.25 -20.48 31.80
CA ILE A 129 0.89 -19.69 32.25
C ILE A 129 1.84 -20.65 32.97
N ALA A 130 3.09 -20.69 32.54
CA ALA A 130 4.16 -21.47 33.18
C ALA A 130 5.19 -20.56 33.83
N ARG A 131 5.78 -21.05 34.93
CA ARG A 131 6.81 -20.37 35.72
C ARG A 131 8.11 -21.18 35.68
N TRP A 132 9.21 -20.49 35.42
CA TRP A 132 10.58 -21.00 35.55
C TRP A 132 11.27 -20.35 36.74
N ASP A 133 11.61 -21.16 37.74
CA ASP A 133 12.22 -20.74 39.01
C ASP A 133 13.76 -20.65 38.96
N GLY A 134 14.36 -20.83 37.78
CA GLY A 134 15.81 -20.94 37.60
C GLY A 134 16.31 -22.37 37.43
N GLU A 135 15.52 -23.36 37.84
CA GLU A 135 15.88 -24.78 37.78
C GLU A 135 14.87 -25.65 37.01
N ARG A 136 13.58 -25.35 37.12
CA ARG A 136 12.50 -26.15 36.51
C ARG A 136 11.28 -25.32 36.09
N TRP A 137 10.59 -25.81 35.05
CA TRP A 137 9.28 -25.31 34.65
C TRP A 137 8.17 -25.92 35.52
N SER A 138 7.16 -25.13 35.85
CA SER A 138 5.95 -25.54 36.59
C SER A 138 4.72 -24.78 36.10
N THR A 139 3.53 -25.40 36.16
CA THR A 139 2.27 -24.75 35.78
C THR A 139 1.91 -23.74 36.87
N PHE A 140 1.68 -22.50 36.47
CA PHE A 140 1.26 -21.43 37.38
C PHE A 140 -0.25 -21.24 37.37
N ALA A 141 -0.88 -21.23 36.19
CA ALA A 141 -2.32 -21.12 36.04
C ALA A 141 -2.79 -21.63 34.68
N ASP A 142 -4.00 -22.20 34.64
CA ASP A 142 -4.71 -22.51 33.41
C ASP A 142 -5.67 -21.38 33.05
N ALA A 143 -5.69 -20.97 31.78
CA ALA A 143 -6.67 -20.03 31.25
C ALA A 143 -7.82 -20.82 30.60
N GLY A 144 -9.02 -20.77 31.18
CA GLY A 144 -10.20 -21.47 30.69
C GLY A 144 -10.68 -20.86 29.37
N GLY A 145 -10.41 -21.55 28.25
CA GLY A 145 -10.92 -21.21 26.92
C GLY A 145 -10.11 -20.20 26.10
N GLY A 146 -10.40 -20.19 24.78
CA GLY A 146 -10.12 -19.18 23.72
C GLY A 146 -8.69 -18.66 23.45
N GLY A 147 -7.73 -18.86 24.34
CA GLY A 147 -6.30 -18.63 24.12
C GLY A 147 -5.72 -17.43 24.85
N PHE A 148 -4.59 -17.68 25.51
CA PHE A 148 -3.73 -16.69 26.15
C PHE A 148 -3.05 -15.76 25.10
N ARG A 149 -2.85 -14.48 25.43
CA ARG A 149 -2.22 -13.51 24.50
C ARG A 149 -1.10 -12.65 25.08
N CYS A 150 -1.20 -12.15 26.31
CA CYS A 150 -0.22 -11.23 26.87
C CYS A 150 -0.10 -11.29 28.41
N LEU A 151 1.11 -11.07 28.91
CA LEU A 151 1.45 -10.85 30.32
C LEU A 151 1.96 -9.42 30.48
N HIS A 152 1.67 -8.79 31.61
CA HIS A 152 2.25 -7.49 31.95
C HIS A 152 2.50 -7.37 33.44
N VAL A 153 3.65 -6.82 33.82
CA VAL A 153 3.98 -6.58 35.23
C VAL A 153 3.91 -5.09 35.50
N ASP A 154 3.08 -4.73 36.48
CA ASP A 154 3.03 -3.37 37.02
C ASP A 154 3.26 -3.44 38.53
N ARG A 155 4.44 -2.97 38.95
CA ARG A 155 4.90 -3.01 40.35
C ARG A 155 4.98 -4.46 40.86
N ASP A 156 4.13 -4.82 41.81
CA ASP A 156 4.02 -6.12 42.48
C ASP A 156 2.85 -6.96 41.94
N ARG A 157 2.24 -6.56 40.81
CA ARG A 157 1.08 -7.23 40.22
C ARG A 157 1.40 -7.79 38.84
N LEU A 158 0.94 -9.01 38.60
CA LEU A 158 1.00 -9.67 37.29
C LEU A 158 -0.38 -9.66 36.64
N PHE A 159 -0.48 -9.03 35.48
CA PHE A 159 -1.68 -8.99 34.65
C PHE A 159 -1.60 -10.06 33.56
N ALA A 160 -2.73 -10.68 33.29
CA ALA A 160 -2.91 -11.62 32.20
C ALA A 160 -4.05 -11.15 31.30
N GLY A 161 -3.82 -11.13 29.98
CA GLY A 161 -4.79 -10.76 28.96
C GLY A 161 -4.90 -11.81 27.87
N GLY A 162 -6.11 -12.01 27.35
CA GLY A 162 -6.36 -12.97 26.27
C GLY A 162 -7.82 -13.05 25.88
N SER A 163 -8.21 -14.21 25.37
CA SER A 163 -9.60 -14.58 25.07
C SER A 163 -10.03 -15.71 26.03
N PHE A 164 -10.30 -15.39 27.30
CA PHE A 164 -10.67 -16.38 28.32
C PHE A 164 -11.83 -15.88 29.18
N ASP A 165 -12.55 -16.82 29.80
CA ASP A 165 -13.64 -16.53 30.76
C ASP A 165 -13.24 -16.78 32.23
N SER A 166 -12.09 -17.41 32.43
CA SER A 166 -11.56 -17.75 33.74
C SER A 166 -10.05 -17.99 33.70
N ILE A 167 -9.40 -17.80 34.84
CA ILE A 167 -7.97 -18.10 35.02
C ILE A 167 -7.72 -18.70 36.41
N GLY A 168 -7.02 -19.82 36.48
CA GLY A 168 -6.79 -20.54 37.73
C GLY A 168 -8.09 -20.90 38.46
N GLY A 169 -9.19 -21.12 37.73
CA GLY A 169 -10.52 -21.37 38.28
C GLY A 169 -11.30 -20.13 38.75
N VAL A 170 -10.73 -18.93 38.64
CA VAL A 170 -11.40 -17.67 38.99
C VAL A 170 -12.08 -17.07 37.76
N PRO A 171 -13.40 -16.76 37.78
CA PRO A 171 -14.08 -16.09 36.68
C PRO A 171 -13.47 -14.72 36.38
N ALA A 172 -13.07 -14.48 35.14
CA ALA A 172 -12.47 -13.23 34.69
C ALA A 172 -12.69 -13.05 33.18
N SER A 173 -13.28 -11.92 32.78
CA SER A 173 -13.57 -11.65 31.36
C SER A 173 -12.37 -11.03 30.66
N ASN A 174 -11.56 -11.86 30.00
CA ASN A 174 -10.43 -11.51 29.12
C ASN A 174 -9.23 -10.80 29.76
N ILE A 175 -9.35 -10.31 31.00
CA ILE A 175 -8.27 -9.71 31.77
C ILE A 175 -8.38 -10.08 33.25
N ALA A 176 -7.26 -10.44 33.85
CA ALA A 176 -7.14 -10.78 35.27
C ALA A 176 -5.83 -10.23 35.85
N VAL A 177 -5.81 -10.08 37.18
CA VAL A 177 -4.63 -9.64 37.93
C VAL A 177 -4.33 -10.60 39.08
N TRP A 178 -3.05 -10.91 39.24
CA TRP A 178 -2.49 -11.64 40.37
C TRP A 178 -1.86 -10.65 41.36
N ASN A 179 -2.30 -10.70 42.61
CA ASN A 179 -1.73 -9.97 43.73
C ASN A 179 -1.75 -10.84 45.00
N GLY A 180 -1.05 -11.98 44.96
CA GLY A 180 -1.16 -13.06 45.95
C GLY A 180 -2.34 -14.03 45.71
N GLY A 181 -3.12 -13.78 44.66
CA GLY A 181 -4.24 -14.58 44.17
C GLY A 181 -4.84 -13.96 42.90
N TRP A 182 -5.44 -14.77 42.03
CA TRP A 182 -6.11 -14.28 40.81
C TRP A 182 -7.43 -13.57 41.13
N SER A 183 -7.68 -12.44 40.47
CA SER A 183 -8.95 -11.71 40.53
C SER A 183 -9.27 -11.02 39.20
N ALA A 184 -10.55 -10.78 38.92
CA ALA A 184 -10.98 -10.05 37.73
C ALA A 184 -10.68 -8.55 37.85
N VAL A 185 -10.34 -7.90 36.74
CA VAL A 185 -10.09 -6.44 36.69
C VAL A 185 -11.38 -5.72 36.31
N GLY A 186 -12.06 -5.10 37.28
CA GLY A 186 -13.17 -4.17 37.03
C GLY A 186 -14.29 -4.69 36.13
N GLY A 187 -14.64 -5.98 36.19
CA GLY A 187 -15.63 -6.60 35.30
C GLY A 187 -15.11 -7.04 33.92
N GLY A 188 -13.87 -6.68 33.57
CA GLY A 188 -13.19 -7.07 32.34
C GLY A 188 -13.52 -6.22 31.12
N VAL A 189 -13.20 -6.75 29.94
CA VAL A 189 -13.52 -6.13 28.64
C VAL A 189 -14.44 -7.01 27.82
N GLY A 190 -15.32 -6.38 27.03
CA GLY A 190 -16.38 -7.07 26.31
C GLY A 190 -16.76 -6.43 24.98
N SER A 191 -17.54 -7.19 24.22
CA SER A 191 -18.16 -6.79 22.96
C SER A 191 -19.26 -7.80 22.60
N ASP A 192 -20.17 -7.38 21.71
CA ASP A 192 -21.19 -8.21 21.08
C ASP A 192 -20.62 -9.12 19.96
N TRP A 193 -19.34 -8.98 19.61
CA TRP A 193 -18.68 -9.81 18.60
C TRP A 193 -18.34 -11.22 19.11
N THR A 194 -18.25 -12.16 18.16
CA THR A 194 -17.84 -13.54 18.44
C THR A 194 -16.38 -13.68 18.85
N VAL A 195 -15.51 -12.71 18.51
CA VAL A 195 -14.10 -12.68 18.90
C VAL A 195 -13.85 -11.42 19.74
N LYS A 196 -13.54 -11.64 21.03
CA LYS A 196 -13.14 -10.60 21.97
C LYS A 196 -11.85 -11.04 22.64
N GLN A 197 -10.83 -10.19 22.59
CA GLN A 197 -9.53 -10.53 23.14
C GLN A 197 -8.76 -9.30 23.58
N VAL A 198 -8.10 -9.40 24.72
CA VAL A 198 -7.01 -8.49 25.08
C VAL A 198 -5.76 -9.00 24.38
N ARG A 199 -5.10 -8.13 23.61
CA ARG A 199 -3.87 -8.47 22.89
C ARG A 199 -2.62 -7.88 23.51
N HIS A 200 -2.78 -6.78 24.23
CA HIS A 200 -1.67 -6.11 24.89
C HIS A 200 -2.14 -5.44 26.17
N ILE A 201 -1.29 -5.47 27.18
CA ILE A 201 -1.44 -4.74 28.44
C ILE A 201 -0.14 -3.96 28.66
N GLY A 202 -0.25 -2.70 29.08
CA GLY A 202 0.91 -1.86 29.41
C GLY A 202 0.64 -0.94 30.60
N SER A 203 1.68 -0.24 31.07
CA SER A 203 1.54 0.80 32.11
C SER A 203 1.80 2.18 31.52
N TRP A 204 0.93 3.14 31.82
CA TRP A 204 1.09 4.55 31.46
C TRP A 204 0.49 5.45 32.54
N GLU A 205 1.27 6.43 33.02
CA GLU A 205 0.84 7.38 34.07
C GLU A 205 0.23 6.71 35.32
N SER A 206 0.86 5.66 35.83
CA SER A 206 0.36 4.85 36.97
C SER A 206 -0.94 4.08 36.73
N ARG A 207 -1.48 4.11 35.50
CA ARG A 207 -2.67 3.38 35.07
C ARG A 207 -2.27 2.20 34.18
N ILE A 208 -3.17 1.24 34.05
CA ILE A 208 -3.03 0.11 33.13
C ILE A 208 -3.72 0.45 31.82
N VAL A 209 -2.99 0.34 30.72
CA VAL A 209 -3.51 0.43 29.35
C VAL A 209 -3.86 -0.96 28.90
N VAL A 210 -5.08 -1.17 28.45
CA VAL A 210 -5.56 -2.45 27.90
C VAL A 210 -5.94 -2.22 26.45
N ALA A 211 -5.40 -3.04 25.55
CA ALA A 211 -5.60 -2.89 24.13
C ALA A 211 -5.87 -4.25 23.46
N GLY A 212 -6.74 -4.25 22.44
CA GLY A 212 -7.13 -5.48 21.76
C GLY A 212 -8.35 -5.33 20.86
N THR A 213 -9.22 -6.33 20.85
CA THR A 213 -10.48 -6.36 20.11
C THR A 213 -11.63 -6.39 21.12
N PHE A 214 -12.21 -5.23 21.42
CA PHE A 214 -13.34 -5.06 22.35
C PHE A 214 -13.98 -3.68 22.16
N GLU A 215 -15.23 -3.51 22.57
CA GLU A 215 -15.97 -2.25 22.37
C GLU A 215 -16.19 -1.49 23.67
N HIS A 216 -16.22 -2.20 24.79
CA HIS A 216 -16.46 -1.62 26.10
C HIS A 216 -15.64 -2.33 27.19
N ALA A 217 -15.48 -1.64 28.32
CA ALA A 217 -14.89 -2.17 29.54
C ALA A 217 -15.83 -1.94 30.73
N GLY A 218 -15.86 -2.86 31.70
CA GLY A 218 -16.81 -2.84 32.83
C GLY A 218 -17.91 -3.90 32.75
N SER A 219 -18.72 -4.01 33.81
CA SER A 219 -19.84 -4.95 33.87
C SER A 219 -21.12 -4.31 34.41
N SER A 220 -22.27 -4.76 33.92
CA SER A 220 -23.60 -4.24 34.31
C SER A 220 -24.26 -5.02 35.45
N GLU A 221 -23.57 -6.01 36.04
CA GLU A 221 -24.14 -6.84 37.11
C GLU A 221 -24.29 -6.06 38.43
N ARG A 222 -25.44 -6.27 39.09
CA ARG A 222 -25.94 -5.43 40.18
C ARG A 222 -25.11 -5.52 41.46
N SER A 223 -24.95 -4.34 42.07
CA SER A 223 -24.35 -4.02 43.39
C SER A 223 -22.83 -4.24 43.49
N GLY A 224 -22.07 -3.19 43.14
CA GLY A 224 -20.62 -3.10 43.33
C GLY A 224 -19.78 -3.26 42.06
N GLY A 225 -20.41 -3.51 40.90
CA GLY A 225 -19.73 -3.59 39.61
C GLY A 225 -19.26 -2.23 39.08
N VAL A 226 -18.12 -2.23 38.37
CA VAL A 226 -17.59 -1.04 37.70
C VAL A 226 -18.45 -0.71 36.47
N PRO A 227 -18.89 0.56 36.30
CA PRO A 227 -19.73 0.96 35.17
C PRO A 227 -19.15 0.58 33.80
N VAL A 228 -20.03 0.24 32.86
CA VAL A 228 -19.65 -0.06 31.48
C VAL A 228 -19.30 1.25 30.76
N VAL A 229 -18.09 1.33 30.21
CA VAL A 229 -17.56 2.47 29.46
C VAL A 229 -17.31 2.05 28.01
N PRO A 230 -17.84 2.76 27.00
CA PRO A 230 -17.47 2.56 25.60
C PRO A 230 -16.02 3.01 25.38
N THR A 231 -15.16 2.12 24.90
CA THR A 231 -13.71 2.35 24.85
C THR A 231 -13.11 2.10 23.46
N ARG A 232 -13.74 1.25 22.64
CA ARG A 232 -13.34 0.94 21.25
C ARG A 232 -11.84 0.60 21.11
N ASN A 233 -11.53 -0.66 21.40
CA ASN A 233 -10.22 -1.33 21.27
C ASN A 233 -9.12 -0.89 22.24
N ILE A 234 -9.26 0.23 22.96
CA ILE A 234 -8.29 0.67 23.98
C ILE A 234 -8.96 1.30 25.19
N ALA A 235 -8.53 0.89 26.39
CA ALA A 235 -9.08 1.38 27.66
C ALA A 235 -7.99 1.63 28.70
N LEU A 236 -8.28 2.51 29.65
CA LEU A 236 -7.46 2.76 30.83
C LEU A 236 -8.14 2.24 32.08
N TRP A 237 -7.35 1.61 32.95
CA TRP A 237 -7.76 1.18 34.28
C TRP A 237 -6.91 1.89 35.34
N ASP A 238 -7.56 2.59 36.27
CA ASP A 238 -6.88 3.35 37.33
C ASP A 238 -6.77 2.60 38.68
N GLY A 239 -7.40 1.44 38.79
CA GLY A 239 -7.50 0.66 40.04
C GLY A 239 -8.91 0.58 40.60
N GLU A 240 -9.79 1.51 40.23
CA GLU A 240 -11.19 1.58 40.67
C GLU A 240 -12.17 1.57 39.50
N GLY A 241 -11.83 2.22 38.39
CA GLY A 241 -12.70 2.42 37.23
C GLY A 241 -11.98 2.35 35.87
N TRP A 242 -12.80 2.15 34.84
CA TRP A 242 -12.39 2.22 33.45
C TRP A 242 -12.56 3.63 32.88
N ALA A 243 -11.68 4.02 31.97
CA ALA A 243 -11.79 5.24 31.17
C ALA A 243 -11.45 4.99 29.70
N ALA A 244 -12.11 5.74 28.82
CA ALA A 244 -11.83 5.74 27.38
C ALA A 244 -10.67 6.68 27.04
N LEU A 245 -9.99 6.40 25.94
CA LEU A 245 -8.98 7.27 25.33
C LEU A 245 -9.55 7.91 24.06
N GLY A 246 -10.23 9.04 24.23
CA GLY A 246 -10.92 9.74 23.15
C GLY A 246 -12.01 8.86 22.54
N ASP A 247 -12.11 8.86 21.21
CA ASP A 247 -13.04 8.01 20.45
C ASP A 247 -12.54 6.56 20.25
N GLY A 248 -11.38 6.22 20.83
CA GLY A 248 -10.70 4.94 20.63
C GLY A 248 -10.03 4.81 19.24
N LEU A 249 -9.71 3.58 18.85
CA LEU A 249 -8.96 3.28 17.62
C LEU A 249 -9.66 2.17 16.79
N GLY A 250 -10.22 2.56 15.64
CA GLY A 250 -10.83 1.70 14.61
C GLY A 250 -12.34 1.56 14.68
N GLU A 251 -12.95 1.03 13.60
CA GLU A 251 -14.36 0.60 13.61
C GLU A 251 -14.54 -0.78 12.94
N ARG A 252 -15.16 -1.71 13.68
CA ARG A 252 -15.57 -3.09 13.34
C ARG A 252 -14.52 -4.21 13.36
N PHE A 253 -13.30 -4.04 12.85
CA PHE A 253 -12.27 -5.11 12.89
C PHE A 253 -10.89 -4.62 13.33
N GLY A 254 -10.85 -3.41 13.87
CA GLY A 254 -9.63 -2.84 14.40
C GLY A 254 -9.10 -3.69 15.55
N SER A 255 -7.81 -4.01 15.52
CA SER A 255 -7.14 -4.76 16.58
C SER A 255 -5.82 -4.06 16.88
N ILE A 256 -5.75 -3.41 18.03
CA ILE A 256 -4.48 -2.90 18.54
C ILE A 256 -3.64 -4.10 18.96
N ALA A 257 -2.47 -4.22 18.34
CA ALA A 257 -1.55 -5.32 18.63
C ALA A 257 -0.59 -4.95 19.76
N VAL A 258 -0.26 -3.66 19.91
CA VAL A 258 0.72 -3.20 20.89
C VAL A 258 0.44 -1.75 21.31
N THR A 259 0.78 -1.43 22.57
CA THR A 259 0.87 -0.05 23.05
C THR A 259 2.22 0.19 23.70
N GLN A 260 2.85 1.33 23.47
CA GLN A 260 4.19 1.65 24.01
C GLN A 260 4.23 3.06 24.57
N VAL A 261 5.07 3.29 25.58
CA VAL A 261 5.31 4.62 26.13
C VAL A 261 6.70 5.09 25.73
N TRP A 262 6.79 6.23 25.06
CA TRP A 262 8.07 6.82 24.68
C TRP A 262 8.10 8.30 25.04
N LYS A 263 9.12 8.71 25.80
CA LYS A 263 9.27 10.08 26.34
C LYS A 263 8.03 10.61 27.07
N GLY A 264 7.25 9.70 27.68
CA GLY A 264 6.03 10.02 28.43
C GLY A 264 4.75 9.92 27.61
N ASP A 265 4.84 9.92 26.29
CA ASP A 265 3.68 9.83 25.40
C ASP A 265 3.29 8.36 25.16
N LEU A 266 1.99 8.11 25.06
CA LEU A 266 1.44 6.80 24.70
C LEU A 266 1.34 6.66 23.18
N TYR A 267 1.75 5.51 22.67
CA TYR A 267 1.68 5.14 21.26
C TYR A 267 0.91 3.83 21.12
N ALA A 268 0.14 3.71 20.04
CA ALA A 268 -0.57 2.49 19.69
C ALA A 268 -0.18 2.06 18.28
N GLY A 269 -0.04 0.75 18.08
CA GLY A 269 0.18 0.13 16.78
C GLY A 269 -0.74 -1.08 16.60
N GLY A 270 -1.24 -1.27 15.39
CA GLY A 270 -2.13 -2.40 15.10
C GLY A 270 -2.84 -2.27 13.76
N SER A 271 -3.85 -3.11 13.58
CA SER A 271 -4.77 -2.97 12.45
C SER A 271 -5.86 -1.99 12.87
N PHE A 272 -5.68 -0.70 12.63
CA PHE A 272 -6.73 0.30 12.75
C PHE A 272 -6.49 1.39 11.71
N ASP A 273 -7.54 2.10 11.33
CA ASP A 273 -7.56 3.05 10.23
C ASP A 273 -8.00 4.45 10.69
N LYS A 274 -8.82 4.55 11.73
CA LYS A 274 -9.40 5.82 12.21
C LYS A 274 -9.55 5.95 13.72
N THR A 275 -9.80 7.17 14.16
CA THR A 275 -10.31 7.56 15.49
C THR A 275 -11.54 8.44 15.29
N GLY A 276 -12.71 8.01 15.77
CA GLY A 276 -13.99 8.62 15.39
C GLY A 276 -14.16 8.68 13.85
N ASP A 277 -14.34 9.89 13.33
CA ASP A 277 -14.45 10.17 11.89
C ASP A 277 -13.09 10.50 11.21
N ARG A 278 -12.00 10.57 11.98
CA ARG A 278 -10.67 10.99 11.50
C ARG A 278 -9.80 9.78 11.13
N MET A 279 -9.29 9.75 9.90
CA MET A 279 -8.33 8.73 9.45
C MET A 279 -6.92 9.01 10.01
N ILE A 280 -6.31 8.02 10.65
CA ILE A 280 -4.99 8.14 11.31
C ILE A 280 -4.01 7.01 10.95
N GLY A 281 -4.48 5.90 10.35
CA GLY A 281 -3.66 4.77 9.93
C GLY A 281 -3.25 3.82 11.06
N ALA A 282 -2.38 2.85 10.77
CA ALA A 282 -2.04 1.70 11.64
C ALA A 282 -1.14 2.00 12.85
N ALA A 283 -0.74 3.26 13.04
CA ALA A 283 0.08 3.70 14.16
C ALA A 283 -0.30 5.13 14.57
N ALA A 284 -0.50 5.35 15.86
CA ALA A 284 -0.95 6.62 16.40
C ALA A 284 -0.26 6.94 17.73
N ARG A 285 -0.13 8.24 18.00
CA ARG A 285 0.31 8.81 19.27
C ARG A 285 -0.89 9.41 19.99
N TRP A 286 -1.00 9.21 21.28
CA TRP A 286 -1.94 9.95 22.12
C TRP A 286 -1.39 11.36 22.39
N GLY A 287 -2.11 12.38 21.94
CA GLY A 287 -1.86 13.79 22.27
C GLY A 287 -2.56 14.18 23.57
N ASP A 288 -2.82 15.48 23.76
CA ASP A 288 -3.41 16.00 25.01
C ASP A 288 -4.83 15.44 25.28
N SER A 289 -5.61 15.19 24.22
CA SER A 289 -6.97 14.68 24.34
C SER A 289 -7.46 13.82 23.16
N ALA A 290 -6.60 13.51 22.18
CA ALA A 290 -6.98 12.79 20.97
C ALA A 290 -5.81 11.98 20.39
N TRP A 291 -6.13 10.99 19.56
CA TRP A 291 -5.14 10.23 18.82
C TRP A 291 -4.67 10.98 17.57
N GLU A 292 -3.35 11.07 17.41
CA GLU A 292 -2.64 11.73 16.31
C GLU A 292 -1.90 10.69 15.44
N PRO A 293 -1.86 10.86 14.11
CA PRO A 293 -1.17 9.93 13.21
C PRO A 293 0.36 10.00 13.36
N MET A 294 1.04 8.86 13.20
CA MET A 294 2.51 8.78 13.20
C MET A 294 3.10 8.83 11.77
N GLY A 295 3.85 9.89 11.43
CA GLY A 295 4.65 9.99 10.20
C GLY A 295 4.44 11.29 9.39
N PRO A 296 5.36 11.63 8.47
CA PRO A 296 5.23 12.85 7.67
C PRO A 296 4.07 12.73 6.69
N GLY A 297 3.03 13.55 6.91
CA GLY A 297 1.92 13.71 5.97
C GLY A 297 0.61 13.03 6.35
N GLY A 298 0.19 13.05 7.62
CA GLY A 298 -1.22 12.97 8.04
C GLY A 298 -2.12 11.97 7.29
N GLY A 299 -2.26 10.77 7.84
CA GLY A 299 -3.17 9.72 7.34
C GLY A 299 -2.66 9.01 6.09
N ALA A 300 -2.28 7.74 6.22
CA ALA A 300 -2.28 6.84 5.08
C ALA A 300 -3.73 6.65 4.61
N LEU A 301 -3.99 6.67 3.30
CA LEU A 301 -5.28 6.23 2.79
C LEU A 301 -5.46 4.73 3.13
N PRO A 302 -6.62 4.30 3.64
CA PRO A 302 -6.85 2.91 4.03
C PRO A 302 -6.78 1.97 2.81
N GLU A 303 -7.17 2.46 1.64
CA GLU A 303 -7.13 1.75 0.36
C GLU A 303 -6.59 2.69 -0.74
N PRO A 304 -6.10 2.13 -1.86
CA PRO A 304 -5.72 2.92 -3.02
C PRO A 304 -6.91 3.71 -3.57
N PRO A 305 -6.75 4.99 -3.90
CA PRO A 305 -7.84 5.73 -4.51
C PRO A 305 -8.16 5.19 -5.90
N GLN A 306 -9.45 5.09 -6.22
CA GLN A 306 -9.94 4.73 -7.56
C GLN A 306 -9.82 5.91 -8.54
N SER A 307 -9.97 7.14 -8.03
CA SER A 307 -9.85 8.37 -8.82
C SER A 307 -9.43 9.56 -7.94
N LEU A 308 -8.77 10.55 -8.55
CA LEU A 308 -8.28 11.77 -7.95
C LEU A 308 -8.72 12.99 -8.76
N VAL A 309 -8.94 14.12 -8.09
CA VAL A 309 -9.16 15.40 -8.79
C VAL A 309 -8.64 16.58 -7.96
N GLU A 310 -8.00 17.55 -8.62
CA GLU A 310 -7.65 18.82 -7.98
C GLU A 310 -8.88 19.74 -7.88
N SER A 311 -9.06 20.36 -6.71
CA SER A 311 -10.07 21.39 -6.47
C SER A 311 -9.43 22.64 -5.86
N PRO A 312 -10.13 23.80 -5.84
CA PRO A 312 -9.65 24.99 -5.12
C PRO A 312 -9.41 24.76 -3.62
N ALA A 313 -10.07 23.76 -3.02
CA ALA A 313 -9.90 23.40 -1.61
C ALA A 313 -8.74 22.41 -1.37
N GLY A 314 -8.11 21.90 -2.44
CA GLY A 314 -7.04 20.92 -2.38
C GLY A 314 -7.37 19.65 -3.17
N LEU A 315 -6.54 18.62 -2.97
CA LEU A 315 -6.68 17.33 -3.64
C LEU A 315 -7.84 16.54 -3.05
N ILE A 316 -8.71 16.03 -3.91
CA ILE A 316 -9.80 15.13 -3.56
C ILE A 316 -9.47 13.73 -4.07
N ALA A 317 -9.80 12.72 -3.28
CA ALA A 317 -9.62 11.32 -3.60
C ALA A 317 -10.88 10.52 -3.29
N THR A 318 -11.15 9.49 -4.09
CA THR A 318 -12.16 8.46 -3.77
C THR A 318 -11.49 7.11 -3.62
N TYR A 319 -11.88 6.31 -2.63
CA TYR A 319 -11.43 4.93 -2.50
C TYR A 319 -12.61 3.99 -2.27
N PHE A 320 -12.53 2.76 -2.75
CA PHE A 320 -13.54 1.74 -2.49
C PHE A 320 -13.15 0.88 -1.29
N SER A 321 -14.02 0.83 -0.29
CA SER A 321 -13.85 -0.05 0.86
C SER A 321 -14.52 -1.40 0.57
N PHE A 322 -13.73 -2.46 0.57
CA PHE A 322 -14.26 -3.83 0.44
C PHE A 322 -15.05 -4.28 1.66
N ALA A 323 -14.83 -3.66 2.83
CA ALA A 323 -15.46 -4.05 4.08
C ALA A 323 -16.94 -3.69 4.14
N ASP A 324 -17.30 -2.51 3.64
CA ASP A 324 -18.68 -2.00 3.59
C ASP A 324 -19.25 -1.90 2.16
N ARG A 325 -18.42 -2.19 1.15
CA ARG A 325 -18.75 -2.14 -0.28
C ARG A 325 -19.18 -0.74 -0.75
N ARG A 326 -18.50 0.29 -0.26
CA ARG A 326 -18.81 1.69 -0.57
C ARG A 326 -17.58 2.47 -1.03
N SER A 327 -17.79 3.43 -1.92
CA SER A 327 -16.80 4.45 -2.26
C SER A 327 -16.87 5.63 -1.29
N HIS A 328 -15.75 5.93 -0.66
CA HIS A 328 -15.57 7.01 0.33
C HIS A 328 -14.76 8.15 -0.25
N PHE A 329 -15.06 9.37 0.19
CA PHE A 329 -14.49 10.60 -0.38
C PHE A 329 -13.67 11.34 0.65
N LEU A 330 -12.46 11.72 0.26
CA LEU A 330 -11.49 12.36 1.12
C LEU A 330 -10.95 13.63 0.47
N VAL A 331 -10.75 14.66 1.28
CA VAL A 331 -10.06 15.88 0.91
C VAL A 331 -8.75 15.98 1.67
N ARG A 332 -7.70 16.42 1.00
CA ARG A 332 -6.40 16.64 1.61
C ARG A 332 -6.40 17.96 2.39
N ALA A 333 -6.42 17.88 3.72
CA ALA A 333 -6.28 18.99 4.65
C ALA A 333 -4.83 19.11 5.18
N GLU A 334 -4.54 20.18 5.93
CA GLU A 334 -3.20 20.46 6.50
C GLU A 334 -2.71 19.33 7.42
N GLU A 335 -3.59 18.77 8.24
CA GLU A 335 -3.25 17.70 9.19
C GLU A 335 -3.42 16.27 8.63
N GLY A 336 -3.87 16.13 7.37
CA GLY A 336 -4.05 14.83 6.73
C GLY A 336 -5.25 14.70 5.80
N TRP A 337 -5.65 13.47 5.50
CA TRP A 337 -6.90 13.21 4.77
C TRP A 337 -8.11 13.28 5.70
N ALA A 338 -9.16 13.98 5.26
CA ALA A 338 -10.43 14.08 5.98
C ALA A 338 -11.60 13.66 5.10
N ALA A 339 -12.52 12.89 5.65
CA ALA A 339 -13.79 12.59 4.97
C ALA A 339 -14.66 13.85 4.91
N PHE A 340 -15.34 14.07 3.77
CA PHE A 340 -16.14 15.29 3.57
C PHE A 340 -17.45 15.07 2.80
N ALA A 341 -17.72 13.85 2.34
CA ALA A 341 -18.99 13.51 1.69
C ALA A 341 -19.46 12.13 2.14
N GLU A 342 -20.78 11.92 2.07
CA GLU A 342 -21.36 10.62 2.35
C GLU A 342 -20.85 9.57 1.34
N PRO A 343 -20.63 8.32 1.77
CA PRO A 343 -20.15 7.29 0.87
C PRO A 343 -21.24 6.85 -0.12
N LEU A 344 -20.82 6.39 -1.31
CA LEU A 344 -21.70 5.85 -2.35
C LEU A 344 -21.63 4.32 -2.38
N GLU A 345 -22.76 3.65 -2.59
CA GLU A 345 -22.85 2.20 -2.65
C GLU A 345 -22.51 1.70 -4.06
N GLY A 346 -21.26 1.26 -4.26
CA GLY A 346 -20.74 0.84 -5.55
C GLY A 346 -19.47 1.59 -5.93
N ASP A 347 -18.99 1.36 -7.15
CA ASP A 347 -17.71 1.88 -7.64
C ASP A 347 -17.86 3.29 -8.22
N VAL A 348 -16.91 4.16 -7.89
CA VAL A 348 -16.70 5.45 -8.56
C VAL A 348 -15.51 5.29 -9.50
N PHE A 349 -15.76 5.43 -10.80
CA PHE A 349 -14.73 5.25 -11.82
C PHE A 349 -13.98 6.54 -12.15
N ASP A 350 -14.64 7.69 -12.02
CA ASP A 350 -14.02 8.98 -12.33
C ASP A 350 -14.59 10.13 -11.50
N LEU A 351 -13.77 11.16 -11.28
CA LEU A 351 -14.10 12.38 -10.57
C LEU A 351 -13.82 13.60 -11.44
N ALA A 352 -14.68 14.61 -11.35
CA ALA A 352 -14.43 15.90 -11.99
C ALA A 352 -14.81 17.05 -11.07
N TRP A 353 -14.03 18.14 -11.12
CA TRP A 353 -14.42 19.40 -10.50
C TRP A 353 -15.11 20.29 -11.54
N TYR A 354 -16.41 20.50 -11.38
CA TYR A 354 -17.23 21.23 -12.36
C TYR A 354 -18.10 22.29 -11.67
N ARG A 355 -17.96 23.55 -12.10
CA ARG A 355 -18.73 24.71 -11.60
C ARG A 355 -18.81 24.78 -10.06
N GLY A 356 -17.69 24.52 -9.39
CA GLY A 356 -17.56 24.61 -7.93
C GLY A 356 -18.10 23.39 -7.17
N ARG A 357 -18.40 22.28 -7.86
CA ARG A 357 -18.92 21.05 -7.28
C ARG A 357 -18.04 19.87 -7.68
N LEU A 358 -17.91 18.92 -6.77
CA LEU A 358 -17.36 17.60 -7.09
C LEU A 358 -18.44 16.80 -7.83
N ILE A 359 -18.08 16.23 -8.97
CA ILE A 359 -18.88 15.30 -9.74
C ILE A 359 -18.26 13.92 -9.63
N ALA A 360 -19.08 12.91 -9.33
CA ALA A 360 -18.69 11.52 -9.29
C ALA A 360 -19.44 10.74 -10.38
N GLY A 361 -18.69 10.02 -11.22
CA GLY A 361 -19.19 9.13 -12.25
C GLY A 361 -18.82 7.69 -11.94
N GLY A 362 -19.75 6.75 -12.07
CA GLY A 362 -19.46 5.36 -11.77
C GLY A 362 -20.62 4.39 -11.97
N SER A 363 -20.57 3.32 -11.20
CA SER A 363 -21.62 2.29 -11.07
C SER A 363 -22.01 2.19 -9.59
N PHE A 364 -22.78 3.18 -9.13
CA PHE A 364 -23.11 3.33 -7.72
C PHE A 364 -24.56 3.81 -7.50
N THR A 365 -25.04 3.67 -6.28
CA THR A 365 -26.27 4.30 -5.78
C THR A 365 -26.04 4.99 -4.43
N THR A 366 -26.83 6.01 -4.09
CA THR A 366 -26.93 6.47 -2.69
C THR A 366 -27.68 5.45 -1.85
N SER A 367 -27.48 5.46 -0.52
CA SER A 367 -28.21 4.59 0.42
C SER A 367 -29.74 4.73 0.34
N SER A 368 -30.25 5.91 -0.04
CA SER A 368 -31.67 6.15 -0.29
C SER A 368 -32.17 5.62 -1.64
N GLY A 369 -31.27 5.22 -2.54
CA GLY A 369 -31.55 4.90 -3.95
C GLY A 369 -31.93 6.09 -4.83
N ALA A 370 -31.95 7.32 -4.31
CA ALA A 370 -32.42 8.51 -5.03
C ALA A 370 -31.45 9.01 -6.13
N VAL A 371 -30.15 8.75 -5.98
CA VAL A 371 -29.12 9.15 -6.94
C VAL A 371 -28.32 7.92 -7.36
N SER A 372 -28.02 7.80 -8.66
CA SER A 372 -27.29 6.68 -9.23
C SER A 372 -26.36 7.11 -10.35
N ASN A 373 -25.18 6.50 -10.42
CA ASN A 373 -24.18 6.54 -11.50
C ASN A 373 -23.55 7.89 -11.88
N LEU A 374 -24.24 9.01 -11.62
CA LEU A 374 -23.74 10.36 -11.83
C LEU A 374 -24.31 11.31 -10.77
N ALA A 375 -23.44 11.82 -9.90
CA ALA A 375 -23.82 12.62 -8.75
C ALA A 375 -22.96 13.89 -8.61
N ALA A 376 -23.56 14.98 -8.15
CA ALA A 376 -22.86 16.21 -7.81
C ALA A 376 -22.97 16.47 -6.31
N TRP A 377 -21.84 16.68 -5.63
CA TRP A 377 -21.83 17.10 -4.23
C TRP A 377 -22.23 18.58 -4.12
N ASN A 378 -23.23 18.89 -3.29
CA ASN A 378 -23.66 20.28 -3.04
C ASN A 378 -23.05 20.90 -1.77
N GLY A 379 -22.18 20.16 -1.06
CA GLY A 379 -21.64 20.55 0.25
C GLY A 379 -22.30 19.86 1.45
N SER A 380 -23.45 19.21 1.24
CA SER A 380 -24.21 18.52 2.30
C SER A 380 -24.79 17.16 1.88
N SER A 381 -25.13 16.99 0.59
CA SER A 381 -25.69 15.76 0.04
C SER A 381 -25.28 15.59 -1.42
N TRP A 382 -25.37 14.34 -1.89
CA TRP A 382 -25.28 14.01 -3.31
C TRP A 382 -26.58 14.35 -4.02
N GLU A 383 -26.49 15.05 -5.14
CA GLU A 383 -27.63 15.36 -6.02
C GLU A 383 -27.47 14.67 -7.38
N SER A 384 -28.58 14.19 -7.93
CA SER A 384 -28.61 13.63 -9.27
C SER A 384 -28.48 14.73 -10.33
N LEU A 385 -27.68 14.48 -11.37
CA LEU A 385 -27.69 15.28 -12.61
C LEU A 385 -28.76 14.79 -13.59
N GLY A 386 -29.59 13.81 -13.21
CA GLY A 386 -30.71 13.34 -14.02
C GLY A 386 -30.29 12.51 -15.22
N LEU A 387 -29.25 11.66 -15.11
CA LEU A 387 -28.86 10.76 -16.20
C LEU A 387 -30.01 9.84 -16.61
N GLY A 388 -30.77 9.30 -15.64
CA GLY A 388 -31.99 8.51 -15.89
C GLY A 388 -31.77 7.11 -16.46
N ASP A 389 -30.52 6.68 -16.67
CA ASP A 389 -30.13 5.38 -17.21
C ASP A 389 -29.30 4.57 -16.18
N PRO A 390 -29.49 3.24 -16.10
CA PRO A 390 -28.76 2.39 -15.16
C PRO A 390 -27.32 2.06 -15.59
N GLY A 391 -26.89 2.49 -16.77
CA GLY A 391 -25.54 2.27 -17.28
C GLY A 391 -24.49 3.09 -16.55
N SER A 392 -23.28 2.53 -16.47
CA SER A 392 -22.17 3.14 -15.74
C SER A 392 -21.57 4.33 -16.48
N VAL A 393 -21.24 5.39 -15.74
CA VAL A 393 -20.38 6.48 -16.21
C VAL A 393 -18.93 6.10 -15.94
N ILE A 394 -18.10 6.07 -17.00
CA ILE A 394 -16.71 5.60 -16.93
C ILE A 394 -15.73 6.79 -16.94
N CYS A 395 -16.08 7.88 -17.62
CA CYS A 395 -15.19 9.03 -17.76
C CYS A 395 -15.98 10.34 -17.71
N LEU A 396 -15.41 11.32 -17.03
CA LEU A 396 -15.87 12.69 -16.91
C LEU A 396 -14.76 13.62 -17.41
N ARG A 397 -15.09 14.54 -18.32
CA ARG A 397 -14.13 15.54 -18.79
C ARG A 397 -14.76 16.91 -18.85
N VAL A 398 -14.14 17.87 -18.18
CA VAL A 398 -14.50 19.29 -18.32
C VAL A 398 -13.74 19.87 -19.50
N HIS A 399 -14.46 20.51 -20.42
CA HIS A 399 -13.86 21.24 -21.54
C HIS A 399 -14.68 22.52 -21.79
N GLY A 400 -14.01 23.68 -21.73
CA GLY A 400 -14.71 24.96 -21.69
C GLY A 400 -15.58 25.06 -20.43
N ASP A 401 -16.84 25.46 -20.61
CA ASP A 401 -17.82 25.64 -19.52
C ASP A 401 -18.70 24.41 -19.29
N ASP A 402 -18.40 23.30 -19.96
CA ASP A 402 -19.27 22.11 -20.01
C ASP A 402 -18.59 20.87 -19.46
N LEU A 403 -19.43 19.99 -18.94
CA LEU A 403 -19.04 18.66 -18.51
C LEU A 403 -19.44 17.66 -19.59
N TYR A 404 -18.49 16.87 -20.07
CA TYR A 404 -18.72 15.75 -20.95
C TYR A 404 -18.72 14.46 -20.13
N VAL A 405 -19.72 13.62 -20.37
CA VAL A 405 -19.97 12.38 -19.64
C VAL A 405 -19.93 11.24 -20.63
N ALA A 406 -19.09 10.24 -20.35
CA ALA A 406 -18.87 9.09 -21.20
C ALA A 406 -19.02 7.78 -20.42
N GLY A 407 -19.51 6.72 -21.08
CA GLY A 407 -19.61 5.41 -20.46
C GLY A 407 -20.46 4.40 -21.23
N ARG A 408 -21.16 3.55 -20.48
CA ARG A 408 -21.97 2.42 -20.98
C ARG A 408 -23.47 2.66 -20.78
N PHE A 409 -23.91 3.92 -20.78
CA PHE A 409 -25.32 4.30 -20.68
C PHE A 409 -25.97 4.38 -22.07
N ARG A 410 -27.29 4.16 -22.14
CA ARG A 410 -28.04 4.18 -23.41
C ARG A 410 -28.60 5.56 -23.75
N GLU A 411 -28.83 6.37 -22.73
CA GLU A 411 -29.43 7.69 -22.87
C GLU A 411 -29.07 8.57 -21.66
N ALA A 412 -29.01 9.88 -21.85
CA ALA A 412 -28.84 10.87 -20.80
C ALA A 412 -30.08 11.78 -20.75
N GLY A 413 -30.80 11.74 -19.62
CA GLY A 413 -31.90 12.65 -19.32
C GLY A 413 -33.10 12.58 -20.27
N GLY A 414 -33.32 11.45 -20.95
CA GLY A 414 -34.40 11.33 -21.94
C GLY A 414 -34.10 12.06 -23.26
N VAL A 415 -32.83 12.41 -23.52
CA VAL A 415 -32.38 13.08 -24.74
C VAL A 415 -31.85 12.06 -25.74
N ALA A 416 -32.46 11.99 -26.92
CA ALA A 416 -32.03 11.12 -28.00
C ALA A 416 -30.56 11.38 -28.43
N ASN A 417 -29.92 10.38 -29.03
CA ASN A 417 -28.55 10.46 -29.56
C ASN A 417 -27.46 10.75 -28.51
N THR A 418 -27.71 10.37 -27.25
CA THR A 418 -26.74 10.48 -26.14
C THR A 418 -26.11 9.14 -25.75
N THR A 419 -26.31 8.07 -26.53
CA THR A 419 -25.74 6.75 -26.22
C THR A 419 -24.22 6.85 -26.02
N GLY A 420 -23.76 6.44 -24.83
CA GLY A 420 -22.34 6.35 -24.48
C GLY A 420 -21.60 7.68 -24.29
N ILE A 421 -22.14 8.81 -24.76
CA ILE A 421 -21.56 10.15 -24.59
C ILE A 421 -22.63 11.25 -24.60
N ALA A 422 -22.53 12.19 -23.66
CA ALA A 422 -23.41 13.35 -23.56
C ALA A 422 -22.67 14.58 -23.04
N ARG A 423 -23.19 15.77 -23.33
CA ARG A 423 -22.72 17.06 -22.78
C ARG A 423 -23.73 17.56 -21.76
N TRP A 424 -23.22 18.10 -20.66
CA TRP A 424 -23.97 18.77 -19.61
C TRP A 424 -23.50 20.21 -19.45
N ASN A 425 -24.42 21.15 -19.67
CA ASN A 425 -24.20 22.60 -19.51
C ASN A 425 -25.17 23.25 -18.52
N GLY A 426 -25.96 22.42 -17.81
CA GLY A 426 -27.18 22.80 -17.09
C GLY A 426 -28.43 22.09 -17.65
N ALA A 427 -28.33 21.59 -18.88
CA ALA A 427 -29.22 20.61 -19.48
C ALA A 427 -28.39 19.54 -20.21
N TRP A 428 -29.02 18.40 -20.51
CA TRP A 428 -28.43 17.34 -21.33
C TRP A 428 -28.51 17.68 -22.82
N GLU A 429 -27.40 17.53 -23.53
CA GLU A 429 -27.31 17.71 -24.99
C GLU A 429 -26.52 16.56 -25.62
N SER A 430 -26.92 16.17 -26.83
CA SER A 430 -26.16 15.23 -27.66
C SER A 430 -24.99 15.93 -28.36
N LEU A 431 -23.97 15.15 -28.71
CA LEU A 431 -22.89 15.59 -29.60
C LEU A 431 -23.29 15.21 -31.03
N GLY A 432 -24.14 16.03 -31.65
CA GLY A 432 -24.76 15.71 -32.95
C GLY A 432 -25.60 14.44 -32.85
N ASP A 433 -25.31 13.45 -33.71
CA ASP A 433 -25.94 12.12 -33.70
C ASP A 433 -25.28 11.14 -32.71
N GLY A 434 -24.33 11.61 -31.89
CA GLY A 434 -23.66 10.81 -30.87
C GLY A 434 -22.75 9.72 -31.45
N VAL A 435 -22.48 8.69 -30.64
CA VAL A 435 -21.78 7.47 -31.06
C VAL A 435 -22.68 6.25 -30.95
N ASN A 436 -22.33 5.15 -31.61
CA ASN A 436 -23.15 3.93 -31.62
C ASN A 436 -22.64 2.82 -30.67
N GLY A 437 -21.92 3.19 -29.61
CA GLY A 437 -21.32 2.26 -28.66
C GLY A 437 -20.88 2.96 -27.38
N SER A 438 -20.08 2.28 -26.57
CA SER A 438 -19.60 2.83 -25.29
C SER A 438 -18.31 3.63 -25.47
N VAL A 439 -18.22 4.75 -24.77
CA VAL A 439 -16.97 5.53 -24.68
C VAL A 439 -16.26 5.16 -23.37
N ASN A 440 -14.96 4.88 -23.45
CA ASN A 440 -14.15 4.51 -22.29
C ASN A 440 -13.33 5.70 -21.78
N ASP A 441 -12.98 6.65 -22.65
CA ASP A 441 -12.07 7.72 -22.31
C ASP A 441 -12.27 8.99 -23.17
N LEU A 442 -11.98 10.14 -22.58
CA LEU A 442 -12.12 11.49 -23.14
C LEU A 442 -10.90 12.36 -22.79
N HIS A 443 -10.25 12.90 -23.82
CA HIS A 443 -9.16 13.86 -23.66
C HIS A 443 -9.39 15.16 -24.44
N VAL A 444 -8.92 16.27 -23.90
CA VAL A 444 -8.89 17.54 -24.62
C VAL A 444 -7.69 17.56 -25.56
N TRP A 445 -7.92 17.72 -26.86
CA TRP A 445 -6.89 17.82 -27.89
C TRP A 445 -7.02 19.15 -28.65
N GLY A 446 -6.26 20.16 -28.21
CA GLY A 446 -6.44 21.53 -28.70
C GLY A 446 -7.84 22.05 -28.35
N ASN A 447 -8.62 22.44 -29.37
CA ASN A 447 -10.01 22.87 -29.22
C ASN A 447 -11.02 21.75 -29.51
N ARG A 448 -10.56 20.50 -29.60
CA ARG A 448 -11.40 19.33 -29.87
C ARG A 448 -11.40 18.39 -28.66
N LEU A 449 -12.41 17.53 -28.59
CA LEU A 449 -12.37 16.34 -27.76
C LEU A 449 -11.86 15.17 -28.59
N LEU A 450 -10.92 14.41 -28.02
CA LEU A 450 -10.52 13.08 -28.45
C LEU A 450 -11.39 12.07 -27.70
N VAL A 451 -12.02 11.16 -28.43
CA VAL A 451 -13.00 10.20 -27.89
C VAL A 451 -12.54 8.79 -28.23
N ALA A 452 -12.32 7.96 -27.20
CA ALA A 452 -11.86 6.59 -27.35
C ALA A 452 -12.84 5.59 -26.70
N GLY A 453 -13.11 4.47 -27.36
CA GLY A 453 -13.99 3.45 -26.81
C GLY A 453 -14.35 2.31 -27.75
N SER A 454 -15.44 1.64 -27.40
CA SER A 454 -16.01 0.49 -28.12
C SER A 454 -17.22 0.93 -28.93
N PHE A 455 -16.97 1.75 -29.95
CA PHE A 455 -17.98 2.22 -30.91
C PHE A 455 -17.44 2.13 -32.33
N ARG A 456 -18.33 2.04 -33.31
CA ARG A 456 -17.98 1.92 -34.73
C ARG A 456 -18.18 3.21 -35.50
N TYR A 457 -19.20 3.96 -35.14
CA TYR A 457 -19.60 5.22 -35.77
C TYR A 457 -19.72 6.34 -34.75
N ALA A 458 -19.31 7.53 -35.18
CA ALA A 458 -19.54 8.80 -34.50
C ALA A 458 -20.25 9.72 -35.50
N GLY A 459 -21.56 9.90 -35.32
CA GLY A 459 -22.45 10.35 -36.39
C GLY A 459 -22.37 9.44 -37.63
N ASP A 460 -22.13 10.03 -38.80
CA ASP A 460 -21.91 9.33 -40.06
C ASP A 460 -20.46 8.91 -40.29
N VAL A 461 -19.54 9.31 -39.40
CA VAL A 461 -18.12 8.99 -39.49
C VAL A 461 -17.86 7.57 -38.97
N ARG A 462 -17.37 6.68 -39.83
CA ARG A 462 -16.82 5.40 -39.39
C ARG A 462 -15.52 5.64 -38.61
N ALA A 463 -15.61 5.49 -37.30
CA ALA A 463 -14.58 5.84 -36.32
C ALA A 463 -13.72 4.65 -35.85
N ASP A 464 -14.31 3.46 -35.82
CA ASP A 464 -13.69 2.21 -35.33
C ASP A 464 -12.96 2.41 -33.97
N GLY A 465 -13.65 3.08 -33.04
CA GLY A 465 -13.27 3.24 -31.64
C GLY A 465 -12.50 4.50 -31.29
N LEU A 466 -12.09 5.32 -32.27
CA LEU A 466 -11.39 6.58 -32.04
C LEU A 466 -11.97 7.67 -32.94
N ALA A 467 -12.38 8.80 -32.37
CA ALA A 467 -12.89 9.96 -33.11
C ALA A 467 -12.49 11.29 -32.44
N THR A 468 -12.72 12.40 -33.14
CA THR A 468 -12.65 13.74 -32.55
C THR A 468 -13.94 14.52 -32.73
N TRP A 469 -14.24 15.40 -31.79
CA TRP A 469 -15.39 16.30 -31.82
C TRP A 469 -14.92 17.75 -31.68
N ASP A 470 -15.36 18.63 -32.58
CA ASP A 470 -14.94 20.04 -32.62
C ASP A 470 -15.96 21.05 -32.10
N GLY A 471 -17.05 20.56 -31.48
CA GLY A 471 -18.15 21.40 -31.01
C GLY A 471 -19.36 21.42 -31.95
N GLY A 472 -19.22 20.97 -33.20
CA GLY A 472 -20.34 20.88 -34.13
C GLY A 472 -20.34 19.64 -35.03
N SER A 473 -19.18 19.01 -35.24
CA SER A 473 -19.04 17.85 -36.12
C SER A 473 -18.08 16.80 -35.60
N TRP A 474 -18.37 15.55 -35.96
CA TRP A 474 -17.48 14.42 -35.76
C TRP A 474 -16.46 14.35 -36.90
N ASP A 475 -15.23 13.98 -36.56
CA ASP A 475 -14.14 13.82 -37.52
C ASP A 475 -13.23 12.64 -37.14
N ARG A 476 -12.60 12.03 -38.14
CA ARG A 476 -11.58 11.00 -37.99
C ARG A 476 -10.33 11.40 -38.78
N PRO A 477 -9.37 12.12 -38.15
CA PRO A 477 -8.23 12.70 -38.86
C PRO A 477 -7.13 11.69 -39.24
N TRP A 478 -7.25 10.43 -38.83
CA TRP A 478 -6.31 9.35 -39.15
C TRP A 478 -6.82 8.42 -40.24
N ALA A 479 -5.94 7.65 -40.89
CA ALA A 479 -6.32 6.59 -41.83
C ALA A 479 -6.60 5.25 -41.12
N LEU A 480 -7.50 4.41 -41.66
CA LEU A 480 -7.71 3.03 -41.18
C LEU A 480 -6.68 2.10 -41.81
N GLU A 481 -5.74 1.59 -41.02
CA GLU A 481 -4.80 0.55 -41.49
C GLU A 481 -5.36 -0.85 -41.25
N GLY A 482 -6.29 -1.33 -42.08
CA GLY A 482 -6.58 -2.76 -42.23
C GLY A 482 -6.81 -3.58 -40.94
N LEU A 483 -7.33 -2.97 -39.87
CA LEU A 483 -7.52 -3.64 -38.58
C LEU A 483 -8.87 -4.36 -38.55
N ALA A 484 -8.87 -5.60 -38.06
CA ALA A 484 -10.05 -6.20 -37.46
C ALA A 484 -10.38 -5.40 -36.19
N GLU A 485 -11.62 -4.89 -36.09
CA GLU A 485 -12.20 -4.00 -35.06
C GLU A 485 -11.47 -4.06 -33.70
N PRO A 486 -10.42 -3.24 -33.46
CA PRO A 486 -9.73 -3.21 -32.18
C PRO A 486 -10.60 -2.49 -31.14
N LEU A 487 -10.61 -2.99 -29.90
CA LEU A 487 -11.29 -2.31 -28.81
C LEU A 487 -10.34 -1.24 -28.26
N MET A 488 -10.70 0.04 -28.46
CA MET A 488 -9.93 1.17 -27.92
C MET A 488 -10.19 1.28 -26.42
N LEU A 489 -9.12 1.14 -25.65
CA LEU A 489 -9.17 1.19 -24.19
C LEU A 489 -8.96 2.60 -23.65
N ASP A 490 -8.05 3.36 -24.27
CA ASP A 490 -7.53 4.64 -23.79
C ASP A 490 -6.88 5.38 -24.98
N ALA A 491 -6.92 6.71 -25.02
CA ALA A 491 -6.16 7.50 -25.98
C ALA A 491 -5.83 8.92 -25.50
N VAL A 492 -4.56 9.30 -25.65
CA VAL A 492 -4.03 10.57 -25.15
C VAL A 492 -3.33 11.38 -26.23
N PRO A 493 -3.49 12.70 -26.26
CA PRO A 493 -2.66 13.58 -27.08
C PRO A 493 -1.18 13.47 -26.67
N TRP A 494 -0.27 13.39 -27.63
CA TRP A 494 1.16 13.43 -27.31
C TRP A 494 1.96 13.94 -28.50
N ASN A 495 2.91 14.86 -28.27
CA ASN A 495 3.79 15.42 -29.29
C ASN A 495 3.10 15.87 -30.60
N ARG A 496 1.98 16.60 -30.46
CA ARG A 496 1.10 17.08 -31.56
C ARG A 496 0.31 16.00 -32.29
N GLY A 497 0.52 14.74 -31.94
CA GLY A 497 -0.23 13.59 -32.42
C GLY A 497 -1.13 12.99 -31.34
N VAL A 498 -1.48 11.72 -31.52
CA VAL A 498 -2.32 10.93 -30.62
C VAL A 498 -1.67 9.57 -30.38
N VAL A 499 -1.66 9.12 -29.13
CA VAL A 499 -1.30 7.75 -28.75
C VAL A 499 -2.56 7.01 -28.34
N SER A 500 -2.80 5.83 -28.91
CA SER A 500 -3.92 4.95 -28.53
C SER A 500 -3.42 3.66 -27.89
N LEU A 501 -4.21 3.16 -26.94
CA LEU A 501 -4.06 1.84 -26.34
C LEU A 501 -5.12 0.89 -26.94
N GLU A 502 -4.66 -0.02 -27.79
CA GLU A 502 -5.53 -0.96 -28.51
C GLU A 502 -5.52 -2.33 -27.84
N ARG A 503 -6.70 -2.93 -27.66
CA ARG A 503 -6.82 -4.36 -27.33
C ARG A 503 -7.05 -5.18 -28.60
N ARG A 504 -6.16 -6.14 -28.86
CA ARG A 504 -6.28 -7.11 -29.95
C ARG A 504 -6.49 -8.52 -29.40
N SER A 505 -7.38 -9.27 -30.06
CA SER A 505 -7.64 -10.69 -29.77
C SER A 505 -6.76 -11.56 -30.66
N ASP A 506 -5.85 -12.36 -30.10
CA ASP A 506 -5.05 -13.33 -30.85
C ASP A 506 -5.46 -14.80 -30.61
N GLY A 507 -6.68 -15.04 -30.12
CA GLY A 507 -7.28 -16.37 -29.99
C GLY A 507 -7.04 -17.07 -28.65
N ASN A 508 -6.06 -16.64 -27.82
CA ASN A 508 -5.96 -17.10 -26.43
C ASN A 508 -5.44 -16.04 -25.43
N ALA A 509 -4.90 -14.90 -25.90
CA ALA A 509 -4.56 -13.76 -25.06
C ALA A 509 -5.09 -12.45 -25.67
N SER A 510 -5.43 -11.47 -24.83
CA SER A 510 -5.67 -10.12 -25.32
C SER A 510 -4.40 -9.29 -25.18
N VAL A 511 -3.75 -8.98 -26.29
CA VAL A 511 -2.54 -8.16 -26.33
C VAL A 511 -2.96 -6.68 -26.35
N ARG A 512 -2.32 -5.88 -25.49
CA ARG A 512 -2.48 -4.42 -25.48
C ARG A 512 -1.29 -3.78 -26.19
N ILE A 513 -1.55 -2.96 -27.19
CA ILE A 513 -0.52 -2.36 -28.06
C ILE A 513 -0.70 -0.84 -28.07
N LEU A 514 0.42 -0.12 -28.04
CA LEU A 514 0.45 1.32 -28.21
C LEU A 514 0.69 1.69 -29.67
N ARG A 515 -0.14 2.61 -30.18
CA ARG A 515 -0.02 3.16 -31.54
C ARG A 515 0.08 4.66 -31.46
N TYR A 516 0.97 5.24 -32.27
CA TYR A 516 1.15 6.69 -32.35
C TYR A 516 0.82 7.19 -33.75
N TRP A 517 -0.12 8.14 -33.82
CA TRP A 517 -0.47 8.90 -35.00
C TRP A 517 0.30 10.21 -35.00
N ASN A 518 1.15 10.42 -36.00
CA ASN A 518 1.99 11.63 -36.10
C ASN A 518 1.36 12.79 -36.88
N GLY A 519 0.11 12.63 -37.35
CA GLY A 519 -0.56 13.58 -38.25
C GLY A 519 -0.69 13.09 -39.70
N SER A 520 0.05 12.04 -40.09
CA SER A 520 0.01 11.47 -41.44
C SER A 520 0.00 9.94 -41.50
N GLU A 521 0.61 9.26 -40.54
CA GLU A 521 0.71 7.80 -40.51
C GLU A 521 0.68 7.25 -39.08
N TRP A 522 0.30 5.98 -38.97
CA TRP A 522 0.38 5.24 -37.72
C TRP A 522 1.72 4.53 -37.59
N SER A 523 2.26 4.57 -36.37
CA SER A 523 3.45 3.81 -36.00
C SER A 523 3.19 3.04 -34.70
N THR A 524 3.92 1.95 -34.48
CA THR A 524 3.83 1.22 -33.21
C THR A 524 4.81 1.82 -32.22
N VAL A 525 4.32 2.19 -31.04
CA VAL A 525 5.18 2.52 -29.90
C VAL A 525 5.60 1.20 -29.23
N PRO A 526 6.90 0.97 -28.97
CA PRO A 526 7.34 -0.24 -28.29
C PRO A 526 6.62 -0.42 -26.95
N THR A 527 6.29 -1.64 -26.55
CA THR A 527 5.75 -1.90 -25.21
C THR A 527 6.87 -1.76 -24.16
N PRO A 528 6.66 -1.07 -23.02
CA PRO A 528 7.65 -0.97 -21.96
C PRO A 528 7.91 -2.34 -21.33
N ALA A 529 9.18 -2.75 -21.22
CA ALA A 529 9.56 -4.05 -20.66
C ALA A 529 9.28 -4.21 -19.14
N GLY A 530 9.08 -3.09 -18.43
CA GLY A 530 8.80 -3.07 -16.98
C GLY A 530 7.34 -3.34 -16.61
N ILE A 531 6.41 -3.26 -17.57
CA ILE A 531 4.97 -3.40 -17.34
C ILE A 531 4.49 -4.68 -18.01
N TYR A 532 3.86 -5.56 -17.24
CA TYR A 532 3.26 -6.80 -17.76
C TYR A 532 2.08 -6.50 -18.69
N ARG A 533 1.26 -5.52 -18.31
CA ARG A 533 0.07 -5.09 -19.04
C ARG A 533 -0.17 -3.61 -18.82
N ILE A 534 -0.20 -2.82 -19.90
CA ILE A 534 -0.52 -1.40 -19.80
C ILE A 534 -2.01 -1.26 -19.46
N GLU A 535 -2.31 -0.62 -18.34
CA GLU A 535 -3.68 -0.40 -17.86
C GLU A 535 -4.18 1.00 -18.16
N LYS A 536 -3.30 2.00 -18.03
CA LYS A 536 -3.59 3.41 -18.28
C LYS A 536 -2.42 4.07 -19.02
N ILE A 537 -2.73 5.01 -19.90
CA ILE A 537 -1.76 5.93 -20.47
C ILE A 537 -2.13 7.37 -20.13
N GLU A 538 -1.14 8.24 -20.07
CA GLU A 538 -1.34 9.68 -19.87
C GLU A 538 -0.22 10.45 -20.57
N SER A 539 -0.37 11.75 -20.75
CA SER A 539 0.69 12.61 -21.24
C SER A 539 0.95 13.80 -20.31
N SER A 540 2.22 14.16 -20.14
CA SER A 540 2.61 15.37 -19.40
C SER A 540 3.93 15.91 -19.92
N ASP A 541 4.00 17.22 -20.16
CA ASP A 541 5.21 17.96 -20.55
C ASP A 541 6.06 17.28 -21.65
N GLY A 542 5.39 16.78 -22.69
CA GLY A 542 6.04 16.15 -23.84
C GLY A 542 6.45 14.68 -23.63
N TYR A 543 6.16 14.09 -22.48
CA TYR A 543 6.32 12.67 -22.21
C TYR A 543 5.00 11.94 -22.34
N LEU A 544 5.06 10.71 -22.86
CA LEU A 544 3.99 9.74 -22.75
C LEU A 544 4.25 8.90 -21.51
N VAL A 545 3.24 8.67 -20.70
CA VAL A 545 3.28 7.83 -19.51
C VAL A 545 2.45 6.59 -19.77
N ALA A 546 3.00 5.45 -19.38
CA ALA A 546 2.26 4.19 -19.34
C ALA A 546 2.37 3.61 -17.94
N ALA A 547 1.26 3.10 -17.43
CA ALA A 547 1.22 2.49 -16.12
C ALA A 547 0.47 1.15 -16.14
N GLY A 548 0.81 0.29 -15.20
CA GLY A 548 0.16 -1.00 -14.99
C GLY A 548 1.01 -1.92 -14.11
N PRO A 549 0.54 -3.16 -13.88
CA PRO A 549 1.24 -4.15 -13.08
C PRO A 549 2.68 -4.34 -13.54
N PRO A 550 3.67 -4.31 -12.63
CA PRO A 550 5.05 -4.60 -12.97
C PRO A 550 5.18 -6.05 -13.47
N ASN A 551 6.21 -6.31 -14.27
CA ASN A 551 6.49 -7.67 -14.74
C ASN A 551 7.31 -8.45 -13.69
N ASP A 552 6.69 -9.47 -13.06
CA ASP A 552 7.27 -10.31 -11.99
C ASP A 552 8.63 -10.96 -12.33
N PHE A 553 9.01 -11.01 -13.62
CA PHE A 553 10.25 -11.65 -14.10
C PHE A 553 11.36 -10.66 -14.46
N SER A 554 11.14 -9.36 -14.26
CA SER A 554 12.09 -8.32 -14.64
C SER A 554 12.79 -7.74 -13.39
N PRO A 555 14.13 -7.55 -13.40
CA PRO A 555 14.81 -6.77 -12.36
C PRO A 555 14.41 -5.27 -12.38
N LEU A 556 13.48 -4.89 -13.27
CA LEU A 556 12.88 -3.57 -13.44
C LEU A 556 11.44 -3.60 -12.92
N GLU A 557 11.29 -3.72 -11.60
CA GLU A 557 10.00 -3.70 -10.90
C GLU A 557 9.41 -2.28 -10.91
N HIS A 558 8.91 -1.83 -12.06
CA HIS A 558 8.42 -0.46 -12.24
C HIS A 558 7.06 -0.47 -12.93
N GLY A 559 6.00 -0.19 -12.16
CA GLY A 559 4.62 -0.09 -12.66
C GLY A 559 4.29 1.23 -13.39
N VAL A 560 5.25 2.16 -13.48
CA VAL A 560 5.08 3.46 -14.18
C VAL A 560 6.31 3.76 -15.02
N MET A 561 6.09 4.02 -16.30
CA MET A 561 7.14 4.22 -17.30
C MET A 561 6.87 5.48 -18.11
N PHE A 562 7.94 6.23 -18.41
CA PHE A 562 7.94 7.44 -19.24
C PHE A 562 8.57 7.16 -20.61
N TRP A 563 7.96 7.64 -21.68
CA TRP A 563 8.44 7.57 -23.04
C TRP A 563 8.76 8.98 -23.55
N ASP A 564 10.01 9.17 -23.97
CA ASP A 564 10.53 10.44 -24.48
C ASP A 564 10.46 10.58 -26.01
N GLY A 565 9.86 9.60 -26.70
CA GLY A 565 9.85 9.49 -28.15
C GLY A 565 10.87 8.51 -28.72
N SER A 566 11.81 8.04 -27.92
CA SER A 566 12.86 7.11 -28.35
C SER A 566 13.05 5.92 -27.42
N CYS A 567 12.82 6.09 -26.11
CA CYS A 567 13.02 5.03 -25.14
C CYS A 567 12.07 5.15 -23.94
N TRP A 568 11.70 3.99 -23.39
CA TRP A 568 11.00 3.90 -22.11
C TRP A 568 12.00 4.02 -20.97
N ARG A 569 11.60 4.77 -19.93
CA ARG A 569 12.36 5.03 -18.72
C ARG A 569 11.47 4.77 -17.52
N SER A 570 12.07 4.25 -16.46
CA SER A 570 11.38 4.21 -15.17
C SER A 570 11.15 5.64 -14.66
N ALA A 571 10.04 5.84 -13.96
CA ALA A 571 9.79 7.05 -13.16
C ALA A 571 10.84 7.33 -12.07
N GLY A 572 11.73 6.37 -11.80
CA GLY A 572 12.68 6.36 -10.70
C GLY A 572 12.09 5.63 -9.49
N SER A 573 12.65 4.45 -9.19
CA SER A 573 12.26 3.54 -8.08
C SER A 573 10.77 3.60 -7.74
N GLY A 574 9.95 2.99 -8.61
CA GLY A 574 8.49 3.08 -8.64
C GLY A 574 7.77 2.87 -7.31
N ALA A 575 6.47 3.12 -7.32
CA ALA A 575 5.52 2.68 -6.30
C ALA A 575 5.92 1.29 -5.73
N ARG A 576 6.41 1.26 -4.49
CA ARG A 576 6.83 0.04 -3.77
C ARG A 576 5.96 -0.15 -2.54
N ASP A 577 5.59 -1.39 -2.27
CA ASP A 577 4.79 -1.78 -1.12
C ASP A 577 5.74 -2.11 0.04
N GLY A 578 5.47 -1.59 1.24
CA GLY A 578 6.32 -1.71 2.43
C GLY A 578 6.40 -3.10 3.01
N HIS A 579 5.79 -4.08 2.33
CA HIS A 579 5.75 -5.48 2.70
C HIS A 579 6.77 -6.34 1.95
N GLY A 580 7.52 -5.82 0.97
CA GLY A 580 8.41 -6.65 0.15
C GLY A 580 7.68 -7.82 -0.52
N LEU A 581 6.35 -7.72 -0.65
CA LEU A 581 5.48 -8.71 -1.26
C LEU A 581 4.72 -8.02 -2.38
N LEU A 582 5.07 -8.44 -3.59
CA LEU A 582 4.47 -8.13 -4.90
C LEU A 582 2.95 -8.37 -4.90
N ARG A 583 2.15 -7.39 -4.46
CA ARG A 583 0.77 -7.27 -4.93
C ARG A 583 0.67 -6.04 -5.81
N SER A 584 1.14 -6.21 -7.05
CA SER A 584 0.77 -5.45 -8.25
C SER A 584 0.15 -4.07 -7.96
N PRO A 585 0.93 -2.97 -7.89
CA PRO A 585 0.37 -1.62 -7.88
C PRO A 585 -0.41 -1.40 -9.17
N THR A 586 -1.70 -1.75 -9.17
CA THR A 586 -2.63 -1.30 -10.20
C THR A 586 -2.70 0.20 -10.05
N VAL A 587 -2.28 0.90 -11.10
CA VAL A 587 -2.48 2.34 -11.19
C VAL A 587 -3.94 2.54 -11.59
N TYR A 588 -4.72 3.03 -10.64
CA TYR A 588 -6.14 3.28 -10.81
C TYR A 588 -6.36 4.61 -11.53
N ASP A 589 -5.53 5.61 -11.22
CA ASP A 589 -5.64 6.93 -11.82
C ASP A 589 -4.30 7.64 -11.99
N ILE A 590 -4.22 8.45 -13.04
CA ILE A 590 -3.12 9.36 -13.34
C ILE A 590 -3.79 10.69 -13.70
N GLU A 591 -3.56 11.71 -12.89
CA GLU A 591 -4.15 13.04 -13.12
C GLU A 591 -3.04 14.04 -13.45
N PRO A 592 -3.06 14.64 -14.66
CA PRO A 592 -2.20 15.77 -15.00
C PRO A 592 -2.47 16.97 -14.09
N THR A 593 -1.40 17.57 -13.59
CA THR A 593 -1.45 18.79 -12.77
C THR A 593 -0.62 19.89 -13.42
N GLY A 594 -0.83 21.14 -13.01
CA GLY A 594 -0.05 22.26 -13.53
C GLY A 594 1.47 22.16 -13.27
N ASP A 595 1.92 21.27 -12.38
CA ASP A 595 3.34 21.07 -12.02
C ASP A 595 3.85 19.62 -12.16
N GLY A 596 3.10 18.74 -12.82
CA GLY A 596 3.49 17.35 -13.08
C GLY A 596 2.30 16.38 -13.09
N LEU A 597 2.47 15.22 -12.47
CA LEU A 597 1.46 14.15 -12.43
C LEU A 597 1.14 13.74 -11.00
N LEU A 598 -0.14 13.47 -10.73
CA LEU A 598 -0.59 12.74 -9.55
C LEU A 598 -0.88 11.29 -9.92
N PHE A 599 -0.42 10.37 -9.08
CA PHE A 599 -0.65 8.94 -9.24
C PHE A 599 -1.48 8.41 -8.08
N ALA A 600 -2.52 7.63 -8.41
CA ALA A 600 -3.27 6.80 -7.49
C ALA A 600 -2.98 5.33 -7.77
N ALA A 601 -2.35 4.64 -6.81
CA ALA A 601 -2.03 3.22 -6.94
C ALA A 601 -1.83 2.58 -5.56
N ALA A 602 -1.74 1.26 -5.49
CA ALA A 602 -1.39 0.58 -4.24
C ALA A 602 0.13 0.65 -3.98
N PHE A 603 0.60 1.53 -3.11
CA PHE A 603 2.02 1.59 -2.71
C PHE A 603 2.20 2.28 -1.36
N THR A 604 3.35 2.08 -0.71
CA THR A 604 3.71 2.76 0.53
C THR A 604 4.98 3.62 0.41
N GLU A 605 5.69 3.49 -0.71
CA GLU A 605 6.85 4.28 -1.05
C GLU A 605 6.76 4.72 -2.51
N ALA A 606 7.12 5.98 -2.79
CA ALA A 606 7.29 6.47 -4.15
C ALA A 606 8.58 7.29 -4.23
N GLY A 607 9.45 6.96 -5.19
CA GLY A 607 10.66 7.73 -5.44
C GLY A 607 11.67 7.73 -4.28
N GLY A 608 11.72 6.69 -3.45
CA GLY A 608 12.65 6.62 -2.30
C GLY A 608 12.12 7.25 -1.02
N ARG A 609 10.85 7.68 -0.99
CA ARG A 609 10.22 8.37 0.14
C ARG A 609 8.93 7.66 0.54
N PRO A 610 8.59 7.62 1.84
CA PRO A 610 7.26 7.19 2.28
C PRO A 610 6.19 8.01 1.58
N ALA A 611 5.31 7.33 0.87
CA ALA A 611 4.16 7.90 0.17
C ALA A 611 3.14 6.78 0.07
N VAL A 612 1.99 6.92 0.73
CA VAL A 612 0.98 5.85 0.75
C VAL A 612 -0.14 6.19 -0.21
N ASN A 613 -0.29 5.33 -1.22
CA ASN A 613 -1.34 5.30 -2.24
C ASN A 613 -1.47 6.51 -3.19
N VAL A 614 -0.96 7.67 -2.81
CA VAL A 614 -0.92 8.88 -3.63
C VAL A 614 0.48 9.44 -3.66
N ALA A 615 0.97 9.72 -4.87
CA ALA A 615 2.27 10.30 -5.09
C ALA A 615 2.16 11.40 -6.13
N ARG A 616 2.73 12.56 -5.79
CA ARG A 616 2.95 13.62 -6.76
C ARG A 616 4.33 13.44 -7.36
N TRP A 617 4.38 13.36 -8.66
CA TRP A 617 5.61 13.40 -9.43
C TRP A 617 5.72 14.75 -10.11
N ARG A 618 6.71 15.54 -9.69
CA ARG A 618 6.98 16.84 -10.29
C ARG A 618 8.14 16.72 -11.27
N HIS A 619 8.00 17.37 -12.41
CA HIS A 619 9.11 17.52 -13.33
C HIS A 619 10.27 18.26 -12.63
N GLY A 620 11.45 17.64 -12.58
CA GLY A 620 12.65 18.21 -11.96
C GLY A 620 12.73 18.09 -10.43
N GLY A 621 11.93 17.24 -9.79
CA GLY A 621 11.99 17.02 -8.34
C GLY A 621 13.37 16.57 -7.86
N ASP A 622 14.06 17.43 -7.12
CA ASP A 622 15.33 17.12 -6.47
C ASP A 622 15.10 16.14 -5.29
N ARG A 623 15.79 14.99 -5.28
CA ARG A 623 16.19 14.39 -4.01
C ARG A 623 17.17 15.39 -3.39
N GLY A 624 16.76 16.14 -2.38
CA GLY A 624 17.59 17.13 -1.67
C GLY A 624 18.82 16.56 -0.94
N GLY A 625 19.44 15.49 -1.44
CA GLY A 625 20.65 14.88 -0.92
C GLY A 625 21.88 15.39 -1.67
N SER A 626 22.82 15.95 -0.92
CA SER A 626 24.18 16.20 -1.39
C SER A 626 24.96 14.89 -1.46
N VAL A 627 25.12 14.27 -2.64
CA VAL A 627 26.36 13.61 -3.14
C VAL A 627 26.16 13.17 -4.62
N PRO A 628 27.10 13.49 -5.54
CA PRO A 628 27.09 13.02 -6.92
C PRO A 628 27.79 11.67 -7.04
N GLN A 629 27.07 10.56 -6.83
CA GLN A 629 27.56 9.26 -7.32
C GLN A 629 26.59 8.72 -8.36
N LEU A 630 26.97 8.91 -9.61
CA LEU A 630 26.48 8.12 -10.72
C LEU A 630 27.07 6.71 -10.55
N THR A 631 26.37 5.84 -9.83
CA THR A 631 26.69 4.40 -9.82
C THR A 631 26.12 3.79 -11.09
N ALA A 632 26.82 2.85 -11.71
CA ALA A 632 26.30 2.15 -12.86
C ALA A 632 26.78 0.71 -12.92
N PHE A 633 25.93 -0.19 -13.41
CA PHE A 633 26.33 -1.54 -13.79
C PHE A 633 25.59 -1.97 -15.06
N VAL A 634 26.10 -3.02 -15.72
CA VAL A 634 25.47 -3.60 -16.91
C VAL A 634 25.01 -5.01 -16.58
N ALA A 635 23.75 -5.35 -16.87
CA ALA A 635 23.19 -6.68 -16.65
C ALA A 635 22.28 -7.13 -17.81
N PRO A 636 22.27 -8.42 -18.19
CA PRO A 636 23.20 -9.45 -17.73
C PRO A 636 24.63 -9.18 -18.21
N ASN A 637 25.64 -9.63 -17.45
CA ASN A 637 27.05 -9.48 -17.82
C ASN A 637 27.85 -10.69 -17.28
N PRO A 638 28.36 -11.59 -18.15
CA PRO A 638 28.32 -11.52 -19.61
C PRO A 638 26.91 -11.65 -20.20
N SER A 639 26.64 -11.00 -21.35
CA SER A 639 25.32 -11.05 -22.00
C SER A 639 25.34 -11.87 -23.28
N ARG A 640 24.29 -12.68 -23.47
CA ARG A 640 23.88 -13.27 -24.77
C ARG A 640 22.65 -12.59 -25.37
N SER A 641 21.94 -11.82 -24.54
CA SER A 641 20.79 -10.99 -24.89
C SER A 641 21.12 -9.50 -24.81
N THR A 642 20.15 -8.64 -25.11
CA THR A 642 20.22 -7.19 -24.85
C THR A 642 20.59 -6.94 -23.39
N PRO A 643 21.72 -6.27 -23.13
CA PRO A 643 22.07 -5.79 -21.80
C PRO A 643 21.33 -4.49 -21.49
N TRP A 644 21.11 -4.28 -20.20
CA TRP A 644 20.62 -3.07 -19.59
C TRP A 644 21.76 -2.38 -18.85
N VAL A 645 21.80 -1.06 -18.96
CA VAL A 645 22.65 -0.21 -18.15
C VAL A 645 21.80 0.35 -17.03
N HIS A 646 22.11 -0.06 -15.82
CA HIS A 646 21.46 0.40 -14.60
C HIS A 646 22.31 1.51 -14.01
N PHE A 647 21.69 2.60 -13.58
CA PHE A 647 22.41 3.69 -12.93
C PHE A 647 21.53 4.50 -11.99
N THR A 648 22.12 5.12 -10.98
CA THR A 648 21.39 5.98 -10.04
C THR A 648 21.79 7.44 -10.23
N LEU A 649 20.80 8.33 -10.33
CA LEU A 649 21.02 9.77 -10.40
C LEU A 649 20.67 10.42 -9.06
N GLY A 650 21.63 11.13 -8.46
CA GLY A 650 21.36 11.94 -7.27
C GLY A 650 20.43 13.14 -7.55
N LYS A 651 20.47 13.66 -8.77
CA LYS A 651 19.69 14.83 -9.21
C LYS A 651 19.09 14.60 -10.59
N ALA A 652 17.88 15.10 -10.81
CA ALA A 652 17.26 15.09 -12.14
C ALA A 652 18.05 16.02 -13.08
N GLY A 653 18.27 15.59 -14.30
CA GLY A 653 19.08 16.36 -15.26
C GLY A 653 19.49 15.60 -16.50
N PRO A 654 20.23 16.24 -17.41
CA PRO A 654 20.68 15.61 -18.64
C PRO A 654 21.63 14.45 -18.35
N VAL A 655 21.48 13.37 -19.12
CA VAL A 655 22.36 12.19 -19.06
C VAL A 655 22.81 11.83 -20.46
N SER A 656 24.06 11.42 -20.62
CA SER A 656 24.56 10.80 -21.84
C SER A 656 25.17 9.43 -21.57
N LEU A 657 24.93 8.49 -22.48
CA LEU A 657 25.50 7.15 -22.50
C LEU A 657 26.29 6.97 -23.80
N ASP A 658 27.58 6.70 -23.67
CA ASP A 658 28.46 6.33 -24.77
C ASP A 658 28.96 4.89 -24.58
N VAL A 659 29.05 4.08 -25.64
CA VAL A 659 29.66 2.74 -25.59
C VAL A 659 30.88 2.69 -26.51
N PHE A 660 31.98 2.13 -26.01
CA PHE A 660 33.25 2.00 -26.71
C PHE A 660 33.65 0.52 -26.85
N ASP A 661 34.24 0.16 -27.99
CA ASP A 661 34.90 -1.14 -28.19
C ASP A 661 36.33 -1.16 -27.59
N VAL A 662 37.01 -2.32 -27.64
CA VAL A 662 38.40 -2.50 -27.13
C VAL A 662 39.43 -1.59 -27.78
N ASN A 663 39.15 -1.02 -28.95
CA ASN A 663 40.05 -0.11 -29.63
C ASN A 663 39.73 1.36 -29.28
N GLY A 664 38.82 1.61 -28.33
CA GLY A 664 38.38 2.94 -27.95
C GLY A 664 37.46 3.60 -28.98
N ARG A 665 36.96 2.88 -29.99
CA ARG A 665 36.02 3.43 -30.96
C ARG A 665 34.62 3.45 -30.35
N ARG A 666 33.96 4.60 -30.41
CA ARG A 666 32.57 4.76 -29.96
C ARG A 666 31.61 4.05 -30.93
N VAL A 667 30.88 3.06 -30.42
CA VAL A 667 29.93 2.23 -31.17
C VAL A 667 28.46 2.58 -30.89
N LEU A 668 28.19 3.34 -29.82
CA LEU A 668 26.87 3.88 -29.50
C LEU A 668 27.04 5.22 -28.77
N SER A 669 26.16 6.17 -29.03
CA SER A 669 26.02 7.40 -28.24
C SER A 669 24.54 7.73 -28.11
N ARG A 670 24.13 8.08 -26.90
CA ARG A 670 22.79 8.54 -26.55
C ARG A 670 22.93 9.71 -25.61
N ALA A 671 22.11 10.73 -25.85
CA ALA A 671 21.98 11.84 -24.94
C ALA A 671 20.50 12.03 -24.68
N TRP A 672 20.19 12.28 -23.42
CA TRP A 672 18.86 12.59 -22.95
C TRP A 672 18.93 13.98 -22.33
N PRO A 673 18.14 14.94 -22.85
CA PRO A 673 18.14 16.30 -22.34
C PRO A 673 17.68 16.36 -20.88
N TRP A 674 16.96 15.33 -20.41
CA TRP A 674 16.50 15.21 -19.04
C TRP A 674 16.26 13.75 -18.63
N SER A 675 16.61 13.40 -17.39
CA SER A 675 16.34 12.12 -16.72
C SER A 675 15.95 12.39 -15.26
N PRO A 676 15.01 11.63 -14.67
CA PRO A 676 14.60 11.83 -13.28
C PRO A 676 15.71 11.39 -12.30
N SER A 677 15.71 11.94 -11.08
CA SER A 677 16.58 11.43 -10.01
C SER A 677 16.12 10.05 -9.55
N GLY A 678 17.03 9.24 -8.98
CA GLY A 678 16.76 7.88 -8.51
C GLY A 678 17.32 6.80 -9.44
N GLU A 679 16.90 5.56 -9.22
CA GLU A 679 17.34 4.40 -10.00
C GLU A 679 16.75 4.41 -11.40
N GLN A 680 17.61 4.28 -12.40
CA GLN A 680 17.31 4.31 -13.82
C GLN A 680 17.85 3.06 -14.49
N SER A 681 17.19 2.62 -15.56
CA SER A 681 17.66 1.50 -16.36
C SER A 681 17.36 1.74 -17.82
N VAL A 682 18.37 1.58 -18.68
CA VAL A 682 18.24 1.81 -20.12
C VAL A 682 18.80 0.62 -20.91
N PRO A 683 18.08 0.10 -21.91
CA PRO A 683 18.57 -1.01 -22.72
C PRO A 683 19.59 -0.50 -23.75
N LEU A 684 20.58 -1.33 -24.06
CA LEU A 684 21.52 -1.10 -25.17
C LEU A 684 20.89 -1.56 -26.50
N THR A 685 19.79 -0.93 -26.94
CA THR A 685 19.03 -1.24 -28.19
C THR A 685 18.60 0.01 -28.96
N PRO A 686 18.67 0.07 -30.31
CA PRO A 686 18.97 -1.02 -31.25
C PRO A 686 20.47 -1.09 -31.57
N GLY A 687 21.01 -2.31 -31.74
CA GLY A 687 22.37 -2.51 -32.28
C GLY A 687 23.26 -3.48 -31.51
N ALA A 688 23.09 -3.65 -30.19
CA ALA A 688 23.97 -4.53 -29.41
C ALA A 688 23.95 -6.00 -29.87
N TYR A 689 22.85 -6.49 -30.47
CA TYR A 689 22.79 -7.83 -31.05
C TYR A 689 23.67 -8.00 -32.30
N SER A 690 23.95 -6.93 -33.04
CA SER A 690 24.79 -6.98 -34.24
C SER A 690 26.29 -6.93 -33.95
N TRP A 691 26.66 -6.53 -32.73
CA TRP A 691 28.06 -6.35 -32.36
C TRP A 691 28.79 -7.72 -32.27
N PRO A 692 30.12 -7.80 -32.44
CA PRO A 692 30.87 -9.03 -32.21
C PRO A 692 30.87 -9.47 -30.73
N SER A 693 31.25 -10.72 -30.45
CA SER A 693 31.64 -11.08 -29.08
C SER A 693 32.86 -10.26 -28.68
N GLY A 694 32.91 -9.75 -27.46
CA GLY A 694 34.00 -8.87 -27.06
C GLY A 694 33.73 -8.11 -25.76
N VAL A 695 34.72 -7.30 -25.38
CA VAL A 695 34.64 -6.40 -24.22
C VAL A 695 34.30 -5.00 -24.70
N TYR A 696 33.37 -4.36 -23.99
CA TYR A 696 32.91 -3.00 -24.25
C TYR A 696 32.96 -2.18 -22.96
N TRP A 697 33.10 -0.87 -23.10
CA TRP A 697 33.03 0.09 -21.99
C TRP A 697 31.85 1.02 -22.20
N VAL A 698 30.96 1.06 -21.21
CA VAL A 698 29.83 1.98 -21.17
C VAL A 698 30.23 3.17 -20.31
N ARG A 699 30.22 4.37 -20.87
CA ARG A 699 30.44 5.62 -20.15
C ARG A 699 29.12 6.36 -19.99
N LEU A 700 28.70 6.60 -18.76
CA LEU A 700 27.57 7.47 -18.42
C LEU A 700 28.09 8.81 -17.94
N SER A 701 27.41 9.90 -18.27
CA SER A 701 27.72 11.26 -17.80
C SER A 701 26.43 11.99 -17.46
N SER A 702 26.45 12.81 -16.42
CA SER A 702 25.33 13.68 -16.05
C SER A 702 25.83 15.11 -15.86
N GLY A 703 24.95 16.10 -16.08
CA GLY A 703 25.28 17.53 -15.99
C GLY A 703 25.66 17.95 -14.56
N GLY A 704 26.92 17.74 -14.16
CA GLY A 704 27.48 18.17 -12.87
C GLY A 704 28.27 17.12 -12.08
N GLY A 705 28.31 15.84 -12.52
CA GLY A 705 29.02 14.76 -11.83
C GLY A 705 30.14 14.13 -12.66
N ALA A 706 31.07 13.42 -12.00
CA ALA A 706 32.09 12.61 -12.69
C ALA A 706 31.43 11.47 -13.49
N PRO A 707 31.91 11.15 -14.70
CA PRO A 707 31.32 10.09 -15.51
C PRO A 707 31.58 8.71 -14.90
N ALA A 708 30.57 7.85 -14.93
CA ALA A 708 30.68 6.45 -14.53
C ALA A 708 31.08 5.60 -15.73
N THR A 709 32.06 4.71 -15.57
CA THR A 709 32.46 3.79 -16.64
C THR A 709 32.32 2.35 -16.17
N VAL A 710 31.60 1.54 -16.95
CA VAL A 710 31.32 0.14 -16.63
C VAL A 710 31.80 -0.76 -17.75
N ARG A 711 32.46 -1.87 -17.39
CA ARG A 711 32.85 -2.92 -18.34
C ARG A 711 31.68 -3.87 -18.59
N TRP A 712 31.43 -4.17 -19.86
CA TRP A 712 30.45 -5.17 -20.29
C TRP A 712 31.11 -6.21 -21.22
N VAL A 713 30.78 -7.48 -21.04
CA VAL A 713 31.25 -8.60 -21.85
C VAL A 713 30.08 -9.17 -22.65
N ARG A 714 30.21 -9.17 -23.98
CA ARG A 714 29.24 -9.79 -24.89
C ARG A 714 29.72 -11.14 -25.37
N VAL A 715 28.86 -12.14 -25.29
CA VAL A 715 29.10 -13.51 -25.75
C VAL A 715 27.97 -13.87 -26.72
N ARG A 716 28.30 -14.36 -27.91
CA ARG A 716 27.29 -14.90 -28.84
C ARG A 716 26.67 -16.18 -28.33
#